data_AF-A0A495MM75-F1
#
_entry.id   AF-A0A495MM75-F1
#
_cell.length_a   1.000
_cell.length_b   1.000
_cell.length_c   1.000
_cell.angle_alpha   90.00
_cell.angle_beta   90.00
_cell.angle_gamma   90.00
#
_symmetry.space_group_name_H-M   'P 1'
#
loop_
_entity.id
_entity.type
_entity.pdbx_description
1 polymer ?
#
loop_
_entity_poly.entity_id
_entity_poly.type
_entity_poly.pdbx_seq_one_letter_code
_entity_poly.pdbx_strand_id
1 'polypeptide(L)'
;MKYFSLLFFISTFTFAQNYQQYVNPMIGTGGHGHTFPGATVPFGMVQLSPDTRIDGSWDGCSGYHFDDSIIYGFSHTHLNGTGVSDFGDIMLMPTMGVPSLDNKNYPSKFSHKNEKASAGFYSVKLDKHNIDVRLTTSTRVGFHEYTFNNSGQANIILDLNHRDHLLYGDVKVIDNKTVEICRRSEAWARNQYVFARIEFNFPMKVSKSKGDSKLELFYRGSEVAVSFSRQVKKGEKILVKVSLSPTSYEGAKLNMSEINHWDFNKTKADAEQLWNKELSKIEVTSSDKNKKTIFYTALYHTMMQPNIAQDLDGKYRGRDNEIHTAEGFDYYSVFSLWDTFRAAHPLYTLIDKKRTSDFINTFLKQYEQGGRLPVWELASNETDCMIGYHSVSVIADAMAKGIKGFDYEKAFEAAKHSAMLDHLGLDAYKKNGFISIDDEHESVSKTVEYAYDDWCIAQMAKMLNKKADYDYFMKRSQNWKNIFDWETGFMRPKKNGGWDKPFDSREVNNNFTEGNSWQYSFFVLQDIPGMIEAYGGNEKFEAKLDEMFNSESKTTGREQVDVTGLIGQYAHGNEPSHHMTYLYNYIGKPEKTQQKVDYILNEFYKNTPDGLIGNEDCGQMSAWYVLSSMGMYVVTPGNAEWIKIKPHYEKIKINFENKESLTITKSALKGYLKEVLAKAEKDNFTKITPVPVIEAQGKSFKEKMSVRFASPDKTANYFYKVNNGNFKAFAKELILTETSDLQFYSDNGQGSVSDTISATFIKKPNNYTVQIKSKYNPQYHAGGDEGLIDGVFGNENWRKGDWQGYQGQDFEAVVDLTKMQNVTLVSARFLQDSRAWILMPTKVEFYTSEDNLNFKLAKTIDNTLDAKNTEVQIIEFKTVIPATKARFIKIKGYNYGKLPEWHQGFGGEAFIFIDEITIK
;
A
#
# COMPACT_ATOMS: atom_id res chain seq x y z
N MET A 1 -21.30 -67.16 -47.20
CA MET A 1 -20.64 -66.66 -45.97
C MET A 1 -20.63 -65.13 -46.02
N LYS A 2 -21.08 -64.44 -44.96
CA LYS A 2 -20.91 -62.99 -44.80
C LYS A 2 -20.09 -62.75 -43.54
N TYR A 3 -18.98 -62.03 -43.66
CA TYR A 3 -18.15 -61.66 -42.51
C TYR A 3 -18.74 -60.44 -41.81
N PHE A 4 -18.77 -60.48 -40.48
CA PHE A 4 -19.14 -59.36 -39.62
C PHE A 4 -17.85 -58.69 -39.13
N SER A 5 -17.65 -57.41 -39.45
CA SER A 5 -16.56 -56.61 -38.87
C SER A 5 -17.07 -55.90 -37.62
N LEU A 6 -16.47 -56.22 -36.46
CA LEU A 6 -16.80 -55.59 -35.18
C LEU A 6 -15.89 -54.37 -34.97
N LEU A 7 -16.49 -53.18 -34.90
CA LEU A 7 -15.77 -51.92 -34.61
C LEU A 7 -15.76 -51.68 -33.10
N PHE A 8 -14.58 -51.79 -32.48
CA PHE A 8 -14.39 -51.43 -31.07
C PHE A 8 -14.24 -49.90 -30.94
N PHE A 9 -15.22 -49.25 -30.32
CA PHE A 9 -15.04 -47.89 -29.79
C PHE A 9 -14.22 -47.96 -28.51
N ILE A 10 -12.96 -47.51 -28.56
CA ILE A 10 -12.14 -47.29 -27.37
C ILE A 10 -12.43 -45.87 -26.86
N SER A 11 -13.24 -45.77 -25.82
CA SER A 11 -13.49 -44.52 -25.11
C SER A 11 -12.25 -44.11 -24.32
N THR A 12 -11.41 -43.23 -24.87
CA THR A 12 -10.30 -42.63 -24.12
C THR A 12 -10.85 -41.66 -23.07
N PHE A 13 -11.00 -42.14 -21.84
CA PHE A 13 -11.24 -41.28 -20.68
C PHE A 13 -10.04 -40.35 -20.46
N THR A 14 -10.13 -39.14 -21.02
CA THR A 14 -9.25 -38.03 -20.64
C THR A 14 -9.63 -37.57 -19.24
N PHE A 15 -8.92 -38.08 -18.22
CA PHE A 15 -8.98 -37.52 -16.88
C PHE A 15 -8.51 -36.06 -16.94
N ALA A 16 -9.42 -35.12 -16.63
CA ALA A 16 -9.05 -33.72 -16.48
C ALA A 16 -8.00 -33.58 -15.36
N GLN A 17 -6.94 -32.83 -15.63
CA GLN A 17 -5.81 -32.73 -14.72
C GLN A 17 -6.18 -31.88 -13.50
N ASN A 18 -6.10 -32.48 -12.32
CA ASN A 18 -6.57 -31.88 -11.07
C ASN A 18 -5.48 -31.01 -10.42
N TYR A 19 -5.25 -29.80 -10.94
CA TYR A 19 -4.25 -28.85 -10.46
C TYR A 19 -4.52 -28.33 -9.04
N GLN A 20 -5.79 -28.12 -8.66
CA GLN A 20 -6.15 -27.55 -7.35
C GLN A 20 -5.63 -28.40 -6.17
N GLN A 21 -5.42 -29.71 -6.36
CA GLN A 21 -4.86 -30.60 -5.33
C GLN A 21 -3.45 -30.21 -4.85
N TYR A 22 -2.76 -29.35 -5.61
CA TYR A 22 -1.44 -28.84 -5.24
C TYR A 22 -1.52 -27.57 -4.41
N VAL A 23 -2.63 -26.82 -4.45
CA VAL A 23 -2.80 -25.56 -3.71
C VAL A 23 -2.84 -25.84 -2.21
N ASN A 24 -2.07 -25.08 -1.44
CA ASN A 24 -2.08 -25.08 0.01
C ASN A 24 -2.44 -23.67 0.53
N PRO A 25 -3.74 -23.36 0.78
CA PRO A 25 -4.16 -22.03 1.24
C PRO A 25 -3.64 -21.61 2.61
N MET A 26 -2.84 -22.45 3.29
CA MET A 26 -2.14 -22.06 4.52
C MET A 26 -0.88 -21.24 4.24
N ILE A 27 -0.30 -21.26 3.04
CA ILE A 27 0.91 -20.47 2.73
C ILE A 27 0.58 -18.96 2.83
N GLY A 28 1.36 -18.23 3.63
CA GLY A 28 1.14 -16.81 3.91
C GLY A 28 0.17 -16.52 5.06
N THR A 29 -0.43 -17.53 5.68
CA THR A 29 -1.37 -17.35 6.81
C THR A 29 -0.67 -17.19 8.16
N GLY A 30 0.65 -17.33 8.22
CA GLY A 30 1.47 -17.03 9.39
C GLY A 30 2.71 -16.23 9.00
N GLY A 31 3.47 -15.76 9.99
CA GLY A 31 4.47 -14.72 9.74
C GLY A 31 3.75 -13.46 9.23
N HIS A 32 4.27 -12.86 8.15
CA HIS A 32 3.80 -11.55 7.68
C HIS A 32 3.20 -11.62 6.26
N GLY A 33 2.65 -12.76 5.86
CA GLY A 33 2.05 -12.93 4.52
C GLY A 33 0.62 -12.40 4.40
N HIS A 34 -0.09 -12.30 5.52
CA HIS A 34 -1.49 -11.85 5.66
C HIS A 34 -2.47 -12.49 4.65
N THR A 35 -2.31 -13.75 4.28
CA THR A 35 -3.31 -14.48 3.48
C THR A 35 -4.39 -15.10 4.38
N PHE A 36 -5.41 -15.72 3.79
CA PHE A 36 -6.47 -16.42 4.54
C PHE A 36 -6.77 -17.82 3.96
N PRO A 37 -7.06 -18.83 4.81
CA PRO A 37 -7.25 -20.21 4.37
C PRO A 37 -8.67 -20.54 3.88
N GLY A 38 -9.57 -19.56 3.89
CA GLY A 38 -10.99 -19.69 3.58
C GLY A 38 -11.31 -20.16 2.15
N ALA A 39 -12.55 -20.58 1.96
CA ALA A 39 -13.07 -20.93 0.65
C ALA A 39 -13.38 -19.67 -0.18
N THR A 40 -12.76 -19.56 -1.34
CA THR A 40 -13.10 -18.58 -2.39
C THR A 40 -13.04 -19.26 -3.76
N VAL A 41 -13.69 -18.66 -4.78
CA VAL A 41 -13.54 -19.03 -6.19
C VAL A 41 -12.75 -17.94 -6.93
N PRO A 42 -12.16 -18.20 -8.11
CA PRO A 42 -11.31 -17.23 -8.79
C PRO A 42 -12.01 -15.89 -9.01
N PHE A 43 -11.42 -14.81 -8.49
CA PHE A 43 -11.92 -13.43 -8.55
C PHE A 43 -13.36 -13.25 -7.98
N GLY A 44 -13.78 -14.14 -7.06
CA GLY A 44 -15.12 -14.16 -6.47
C GLY A 44 -15.41 -12.99 -5.53
N MET A 45 -16.68 -12.64 -5.37
CA MET A 45 -17.18 -11.65 -4.41
C MET A 45 -17.16 -12.17 -2.98
N VAL A 46 -17.31 -13.49 -2.79
CA VAL A 46 -17.30 -14.14 -1.47
C VAL A 46 -15.96 -14.81 -1.19
N GLN A 47 -15.32 -14.39 -0.11
CA GLN A 47 -14.16 -15.02 0.51
C GLN A 47 -14.60 -15.56 1.89
N LEU A 48 -15.06 -16.81 1.95
CA LEU A 48 -15.65 -17.40 3.15
C LEU A 48 -14.58 -18.07 4.04
N SER A 49 -14.10 -17.35 5.06
CA SER A 49 -12.94 -17.71 5.88
C SER A 49 -13.25 -17.71 7.39
N PRO A 50 -12.52 -18.47 8.22
CA PRO A 50 -12.45 -18.24 9.67
C PRO A 50 -11.81 -16.90 10.05
N ASP A 51 -12.34 -16.27 11.11
CA ASP A 51 -11.75 -15.10 11.75
C ASP A 51 -11.11 -15.50 13.11
N THR A 52 -9.79 -15.34 13.26
CA THR A 52 -9.03 -15.54 14.52
C THR A 52 -8.58 -14.23 15.17
N ARG A 53 -8.51 -13.12 14.42
CA ARG A 53 -8.18 -11.77 14.92
C ARG A 53 -9.29 -10.78 14.63
N ILE A 54 -9.56 -9.92 15.61
CA ILE A 54 -10.61 -8.88 15.56
C ILE A 54 -10.15 -7.54 16.12
N ASP A 55 -8.84 -7.40 16.37
CA ASP A 55 -8.22 -6.27 17.07
C ASP A 55 -7.68 -5.18 16.12
N GLY A 56 -7.71 -5.42 14.81
CA GLY A 56 -7.14 -4.52 13.80
C GLY A 56 -5.61 -4.52 13.79
N SER A 57 -4.96 -5.55 14.35
CA SER A 57 -3.50 -5.74 14.27
C SER A 57 -3.03 -5.93 12.82
N TRP A 58 -1.79 -5.53 12.52
CA TRP A 58 -1.17 -5.63 11.19
C TRP A 58 -1.09 -7.09 10.70
N ASP A 59 -0.56 -8.00 11.54
CA ASP A 59 -0.61 -9.47 11.31
C ASP A 59 -2.05 -10.04 11.23
N GLY A 60 -3.09 -9.23 11.51
CA GLY A 60 -4.50 -9.60 11.52
C GLY A 60 -5.32 -9.05 10.34
N CYS A 61 -4.70 -8.42 9.34
CA CYS A 61 -5.42 -7.74 8.25
C CYS A 61 -6.39 -8.65 7.48
N SER A 62 -6.04 -9.92 7.27
CA SER A 62 -6.89 -10.93 6.62
C SER A 62 -7.90 -11.61 7.54
N GLY A 63 -7.99 -11.20 8.81
CA GLY A 63 -8.83 -11.82 9.84
C GLY A 63 -8.29 -13.13 10.42
N TYR A 64 -7.33 -13.80 9.77
CA TYR A 64 -6.78 -15.09 10.20
C TYR A 64 -5.26 -15.03 10.38
N HIS A 65 -4.75 -15.62 11.48
CA HIS A 65 -3.32 -15.87 11.66
C HIS A 65 -3.07 -17.30 12.20
N PHE A 66 -2.11 -18.01 11.61
CA PHE A 66 -1.90 -19.44 11.84
C PHE A 66 -1.52 -19.81 13.27
N ASP A 67 -0.80 -18.96 14.00
CA ASP A 67 -0.42 -19.25 15.40
C ASP A 67 -1.58 -19.12 16.40
N ASP A 68 -2.75 -18.62 15.97
CA ASP A 68 -3.89 -18.41 16.83
C ASP A 68 -4.66 -19.73 17.08
N SER A 69 -5.29 -19.85 18.25
CA SER A 69 -6.00 -21.08 18.67
C SER A 69 -7.49 -20.87 18.98
N ILE A 70 -8.05 -19.73 18.58
CA ILE A 70 -9.45 -19.33 18.80
C ILE A 70 -10.04 -18.83 17.48
N ILE A 71 -11.22 -19.33 17.11
CA ILE A 71 -12.05 -18.80 16.03
C ILE A 71 -13.23 -18.05 16.64
N TYR A 72 -13.40 -16.79 16.22
CA TYR A 72 -14.54 -15.94 16.56
C TYR A 72 -15.76 -16.28 15.71
N GLY A 73 -15.57 -16.51 14.41
CA GLY A 73 -16.64 -16.92 13.50
C GLY A 73 -16.14 -17.16 12.09
N PHE A 74 -17.07 -17.14 11.13
CA PHE A 74 -16.77 -17.25 9.71
C PHE A 74 -17.49 -16.15 8.95
N SER A 75 -16.73 -15.17 8.47
CA SER A 75 -17.22 -14.09 7.61
C SER A 75 -16.97 -14.38 6.12
N HIS A 76 -17.47 -13.51 5.23
CA HIS A 76 -17.62 -13.75 3.79
C HIS A 76 -16.85 -12.77 2.89
N THR A 77 -16.12 -11.81 3.45
CA THR A 77 -15.25 -10.87 2.73
C THR A 77 -13.92 -10.74 3.44
N HIS A 78 -12.82 -10.80 2.69
CA HIS A 78 -11.45 -10.74 3.22
C HIS A 78 -10.49 -10.15 2.20
N LEU A 79 -9.47 -9.43 2.67
CA LEU A 79 -8.34 -8.97 1.86
C LEU A 79 -7.20 -10.00 1.90
N ASN A 80 -6.53 -10.22 0.76
CA ASN A 80 -5.46 -11.20 0.64
C ASN A 80 -4.10 -10.49 0.61
N GLY A 81 -3.44 -10.43 1.76
CA GLY A 81 -2.06 -9.98 1.86
C GLY A 81 -1.84 -8.52 2.18
N THR A 82 -2.86 -7.74 2.53
CA THR A 82 -2.71 -6.28 2.71
C THR A 82 -2.05 -5.92 4.04
N GLY A 83 -1.33 -4.80 4.06
CA GLY A 83 -0.81 -4.16 5.29
C GLY A 83 -1.86 -3.35 6.10
N VAL A 84 -3.12 -3.29 5.64
CA VAL A 84 -4.23 -2.61 6.35
C VAL A 84 -5.46 -3.52 6.42
N SER A 85 -6.12 -3.51 7.58
CA SER A 85 -7.32 -4.30 7.91
C SER A 85 -8.61 -3.61 7.45
N ASP A 86 -9.48 -4.37 6.79
CA ASP A 86 -10.90 -4.06 6.53
C ASP A 86 -11.67 -5.40 6.37
N PHE A 87 -12.93 -5.33 5.96
CA PHE A 87 -13.81 -6.47 5.67
C PHE A 87 -14.11 -7.33 6.93
N GLY A 88 -14.44 -8.62 6.77
CA GLY A 88 -15.05 -9.44 7.82
C GLY A 88 -16.58 -9.49 7.74
N ASP A 89 -17.16 -9.25 6.57
CA ASP A 89 -18.61 -9.27 6.31
C ASP A 89 -19.07 -10.55 5.66
N ILE A 90 -20.17 -11.23 6.02
CA ILE A 90 -21.06 -11.06 7.16
C ILE A 90 -20.79 -12.22 8.12
N MET A 91 -20.39 -11.96 9.37
CA MET A 91 -19.91 -13.02 10.25
C MET A 91 -21.03 -13.93 10.79
N LEU A 92 -20.84 -15.26 10.65
CA LEU A 92 -21.66 -16.30 11.27
C LEU A 92 -20.86 -17.21 12.21
N MET A 93 -21.45 -17.59 13.35
CA MET A 93 -20.82 -18.50 14.31
C MET A 93 -21.81 -19.56 14.87
N PRO A 94 -21.60 -20.88 14.61
CA PRO A 94 -22.43 -21.93 15.19
C PRO A 94 -22.04 -22.26 16.64
N THR A 95 -23.04 -22.35 17.53
CA THR A 95 -22.85 -22.71 18.96
C THR A 95 -23.96 -23.65 19.45
N MET A 96 -23.86 -24.11 20.70
CA MET A 96 -24.90 -24.93 21.34
C MET A 96 -25.29 -24.44 22.73
N GLY A 97 -26.53 -24.71 23.14
CA GLY A 97 -27.07 -24.33 24.44
C GLY A 97 -27.68 -22.93 24.44
N VAL A 98 -27.55 -22.19 25.54
CA VAL A 98 -28.07 -20.81 25.65
C VAL A 98 -27.17 -19.87 24.83
N PRO A 99 -27.71 -19.14 23.83
CA PRO A 99 -26.90 -18.29 22.97
C PRO A 99 -26.35 -17.06 23.70
N SER A 100 -25.12 -16.68 23.36
CA SER A 100 -24.55 -15.38 23.69
C SER A 100 -24.31 -14.57 22.41
N LEU A 101 -24.47 -13.26 22.50
CA LEU A 101 -24.19 -12.28 21.42
C LEU A 101 -23.01 -11.39 21.82
N ASP A 102 -22.10 -11.95 22.62
CA ASP A 102 -20.91 -11.30 23.15
C ASP A 102 -19.69 -12.05 22.63
N ASN A 103 -18.80 -11.33 21.96
CA ASN A 103 -17.60 -11.84 21.33
C ASN A 103 -16.56 -12.40 22.32
N LYS A 104 -16.75 -12.20 23.64
CA LYS A 104 -15.99 -12.87 24.69
C LYS A 104 -16.53 -14.27 25.01
N ASN A 105 -17.74 -14.57 24.55
CA ASN A 105 -18.54 -15.72 25.00
C ASN A 105 -18.88 -16.74 23.91
N TYR A 106 -19.10 -16.35 22.65
CA TYR A 106 -19.34 -17.33 21.57
C TYR A 106 -18.09 -18.00 20.95
N PRO A 107 -16.85 -17.43 20.99
CA PRO A 107 -15.71 -18.05 20.30
C PRO A 107 -15.40 -19.47 20.79
N SER A 108 -14.81 -20.25 19.89
CA SER A 108 -14.36 -21.61 20.18
C SER A 108 -12.87 -21.76 19.97
N LYS A 109 -12.25 -22.60 20.79
CA LYS A 109 -10.92 -23.14 20.46
C LYS A 109 -11.01 -24.07 19.25
N PHE A 110 -9.90 -24.21 18.55
CA PHE A 110 -9.68 -25.17 17.47
C PHE A 110 -8.23 -25.67 17.49
N SER A 111 -7.88 -26.53 16.53
CA SER A 111 -6.50 -26.97 16.30
C SER A 111 -6.30 -27.34 14.83
N HIS A 112 -5.17 -26.95 14.24
CA HIS A 112 -4.81 -27.27 12.85
C HIS A 112 -4.80 -28.79 12.55
N LYS A 113 -4.69 -29.65 13.57
CA LYS A 113 -4.84 -31.12 13.41
C LYS A 113 -6.22 -31.53 12.89
N ASN A 114 -7.24 -30.72 13.18
CA ASN A 114 -8.63 -30.91 12.76
C ASN A 114 -9.06 -29.86 11.70
N GLU A 115 -8.10 -29.20 11.06
CA GLU A 115 -8.31 -28.16 10.05
C GLU A 115 -7.79 -28.62 8.70
N LYS A 116 -8.47 -28.25 7.62
CA LYS A 116 -8.07 -28.55 6.23
C LYS A 116 -8.56 -27.45 5.30
N ALA A 117 -7.66 -26.96 4.46
CA ALA A 117 -7.96 -26.03 3.38
C ALA A 117 -7.49 -26.60 2.03
N SER A 118 -8.20 -26.26 0.96
CA SER A 118 -7.84 -26.45 -0.45
C SER A 118 -8.56 -25.38 -1.27
N ALA A 119 -8.13 -25.13 -2.51
CA ALA A 119 -8.77 -24.13 -3.37
C ALA A 119 -10.31 -24.38 -3.49
N GLY A 120 -11.10 -23.41 -3.02
CA GLY A 120 -12.58 -23.50 -2.98
C GLY A 120 -13.20 -24.25 -1.79
N PHE A 121 -12.41 -24.68 -0.80
CA PHE A 121 -12.91 -25.44 0.35
C PHE A 121 -12.10 -25.24 1.63
N TYR A 122 -12.80 -25.00 2.74
CA TYR A 122 -12.23 -24.98 4.09
C TYR A 122 -13.04 -25.88 5.03
N SER A 123 -12.38 -26.45 6.05
CA SER A 123 -13.07 -27.16 7.13
C SER A 123 -12.27 -27.15 8.42
N VAL A 124 -12.98 -27.06 9.55
CA VAL A 124 -12.39 -27.05 10.90
C VAL A 124 -13.34 -27.67 11.91
N LYS A 125 -12.79 -28.06 13.06
CA LYS A 125 -13.56 -28.47 14.22
C LYS A 125 -13.52 -27.42 15.33
N LEU A 126 -14.69 -27.02 15.79
CA LEU A 126 -14.88 -26.13 16.93
C LEU A 126 -15.01 -26.96 18.21
N ASP A 127 -13.95 -26.96 19.03
CA ASP A 127 -13.84 -27.84 20.20
C ASP A 127 -14.89 -27.55 21.29
N LYS A 128 -15.25 -26.27 21.50
CA LYS A 128 -16.10 -25.82 22.63
C LYS A 128 -17.47 -26.49 22.68
N HIS A 129 -18.05 -26.74 21.51
CA HIS A 129 -19.36 -27.38 21.38
C HIS A 129 -19.32 -28.67 20.54
N ASN A 130 -18.12 -29.12 20.12
CA ASN A 130 -17.90 -30.31 19.30
C ASN A 130 -18.66 -30.22 17.95
N ILE A 131 -18.50 -29.10 17.23
CA ILE A 131 -19.16 -28.83 15.95
C ILE A 131 -18.12 -28.94 14.83
N ASP A 132 -18.38 -29.76 13.82
CA ASP A 132 -17.56 -29.78 12.61
C ASP A 132 -18.14 -28.79 11.58
N VAL A 133 -17.28 -27.95 11.02
CA VAL A 133 -17.64 -26.90 10.05
C VAL A 133 -16.98 -27.20 8.71
N ARG A 134 -17.74 -27.04 7.63
CA ARG A 134 -17.26 -27.11 6.24
C ARG A 134 -17.80 -25.93 5.46
N LEU A 135 -16.93 -25.29 4.67
CA LEU A 135 -17.20 -24.07 3.91
C LEU A 135 -16.83 -24.27 2.44
N THR A 136 -17.65 -23.76 1.53
CA THR A 136 -17.37 -23.67 0.09
C THR A 136 -18.14 -22.47 -0.49
N THR A 137 -17.87 -22.08 -1.74
CA THR A 137 -18.45 -20.88 -2.34
C THR A 137 -18.81 -21.05 -3.82
N SER A 138 -19.77 -20.28 -4.30
CA SER A 138 -19.85 -19.85 -5.70
C SER A 138 -19.24 -18.43 -5.82
N THR A 139 -19.44 -17.75 -6.96
CA THR A 139 -18.93 -16.38 -7.15
C THR A 139 -19.48 -15.38 -6.13
N ARG A 140 -20.75 -15.50 -5.74
CA ARG A 140 -21.45 -14.53 -4.86
C ARG A 140 -22.17 -15.17 -3.67
N VAL A 141 -22.04 -16.49 -3.47
CA VAL A 141 -22.74 -17.22 -2.39
C VAL A 141 -21.76 -18.07 -1.60
N GLY A 142 -21.68 -17.82 -0.29
CA GLY A 142 -21.05 -18.71 0.67
C GLY A 142 -21.98 -19.83 1.11
N PHE A 143 -21.45 -21.05 1.23
CA PHE A 143 -22.21 -22.23 1.62
C PHE A 143 -21.53 -22.94 2.79
N HIS A 144 -22.26 -23.06 3.90
CA HIS A 144 -21.83 -23.68 5.15
C HIS A 144 -22.52 -25.02 5.37
N GLU A 145 -21.79 -26.01 5.86
CA GLU A 145 -22.30 -27.22 6.50
C GLU A 145 -21.79 -27.30 7.94
N TYR A 146 -22.71 -27.26 8.91
CA TYR A 146 -22.41 -27.41 10.34
C TYR A 146 -22.94 -28.76 10.85
N THR A 147 -22.07 -29.64 11.32
CA THR A 147 -22.43 -30.93 11.90
C THR A 147 -22.37 -30.87 13.43
N PHE A 148 -23.52 -31.02 14.08
CA PHE A 148 -23.61 -30.93 15.55
C PHE A 148 -23.44 -32.32 16.19
N ASN A 149 -22.26 -32.61 16.74
CA ASN A 149 -21.97 -33.95 17.31
C ASN A 149 -22.59 -34.21 18.69
N ASN A 150 -23.34 -33.24 19.22
CA ASN A 150 -24.16 -33.36 20.42
C ASN A 150 -25.63 -33.07 20.07
N SER A 151 -26.56 -33.62 20.83
CA SER A 151 -27.99 -33.27 20.73
C SER A 151 -28.33 -32.08 21.63
N GLY A 152 -29.29 -31.26 21.21
CA GLY A 152 -29.82 -30.15 22.01
C GLY A 152 -30.13 -28.91 21.17
N GLN A 153 -30.11 -27.74 21.79
CA GLN A 153 -30.30 -26.48 21.08
C GLN A 153 -29.04 -26.13 20.29
N ALA A 154 -29.12 -26.18 18.96
CA ALA A 154 -28.17 -25.56 18.05
C ALA A 154 -28.53 -24.08 17.86
N ASN A 155 -27.52 -23.22 17.78
CA ASN A 155 -27.64 -21.81 17.49
C ASN A 155 -26.71 -21.46 16.33
N ILE A 156 -27.12 -20.52 15.49
CA ILE A 156 -26.28 -19.81 14.53
C ILE A 156 -26.37 -18.33 14.91
N ILE A 157 -25.25 -17.74 15.29
CA ILE A 157 -25.13 -16.33 15.64
C ILE A 157 -24.76 -15.57 14.38
N LEU A 158 -25.43 -14.45 14.17
CA LEU A 158 -25.10 -13.39 13.22
C LEU A 158 -24.66 -12.18 14.04
N ASP A 159 -23.51 -11.59 13.71
CA ASP A 159 -22.99 -10.39 14.35
C ASP A 159 -22.54 -9.38 13.28
N LEU A 160 -23.17 -8.20 13.24
CA LEU A 160 -22.82 -7.12 12.30
C LEU A 160 -21.76 -6.17 12.86
N ASN A 161 -21.44 -6.28 14.15
CA ASN A 161 -20.39 -5.52 14.84
C ASN A 161 -19.05 -6.25 14.84
N HIS A 162 -18.91 -7.31 14.05
CA HIS A 162 -17.64 -7.97 13.84
C HIS A 162 -16.66 -7.03 13.11
N ARG A 163 -15.42 -6.96 13.62
CA ARG A 163 -14.31 -6.13 13.11
C ARG A 163 -14.65 -4.63 12.98
N ASP A 164 -15.02 -4.16 11.79
CA ASP A 164 -15.14 -2.72 11.49
C ASP A 164 -16.23 -2.00 12.29
N HIS A 165 -16.15 -0.67 12.33
CA HIS A 165 -17.13 0.16 13.00
C HIS A 165 -18.48 0.13 12.25
N LEU A 166 -19.51 -0.41 12.88
CA LEU A 166 -20.86 -0.48 12.32
C LEU A 166 -21.56 0.90 12.39
N LEU A 167 -21.56 1.62 11.27
CA LEU A 167 -22.31 2.87 11.10
C LEU A 167 -23.84 2.61 11.14
N TYR A 168 -24.29 1.53 10.49
CA TYR A 168 -25.70 1.14 10.43
C TYR A 168 -25.85 -0.34 10.05
N GLY A 169 -26.67 -1.09 10.77
CA GLY A 169 -27.08 -2.45 10.42
C GLY A 169 -28.60 -2.62 10.41
N ASP A 170 -29.09 -3.42 9.46
CA ASP A 170 -30.48 -3.92 9.37
C ASP A 170 -30.46 -5.45 9.28
N VAL A 171 -31.32 -6.11 10.04
CA VAL A 171 -31.61 -7.56 9.93
C VAL A 171 -33.13 -7.76 9.89
N LYS A 172 -33.64 -8.20 8.73
CA LYS A 172 -35.05 -8.50 8.46
C LYS A 172 -35.24 -10.01 8.40
N VAL A 173 -36.01 -10.59 9.32
CA VAL A 173 -36.35 -12.02 9.29
C VAL A 173 -37.64 -12.18 8.49
N ILE A 174 -37.49 -12.59 7.22
CA ILE A 174 -38.59 -12.66 6.25
C ILE A 174 -39.51 -13.84 6.53
N ASP A 175 -38.94 -14.98 6.90
CA ASP A 175 -39.64 -16.18 7.34
C ASP A 175 -38.71 -17.02 8.24
N ASN A 176 -39.12 -18.24 8.62
CA ASN A 176 -38.32 -19.10 9.50
C ASN A 176 -37.09 -19.75 8.83
N LYS A 177 -36.84 -19.53 7.54
CA LYS A 177 -35.65 -19.97 6.79
C LYS A 177 -34.88 -18.82 6.14
N THR A 178 -35.46 -17.64 6.04
CA THR A 178 -34.95 -16.53 5.23
C THR A 178 -34.67 -15.29 6.07
N VAL A 179 -33.47 -14.72 5.93
CA VAL A 179 -33.06 -13.45 6.55
C VAL A 179 -32.43 -12.55 5.49
N GLU A 180 -32.74 -11.26 5.55
CA GLU A 180 -32.20 -10.22 4.68
C GLU A 180 -31.46 -9.16 5.52
N ILE A 181 -30.28 -8.75 5.05
CA ILE A 181 -29.31 -7.96 5.83
C ILE A 181 -28.82 -6.78 4.99
N CYS A 182 -28.63 -5.64 5.64
CA CYS A 182 -27.77 -4.56 5.15
C CYS A 182 -26.80 -4.19 6.28
N ARG A 183 -25.50 -4.16 5.99
CA ARG A 183 -24.46 -3.59 6.84
C ARG A 183 -23.87 -2.39 6.13
N ARG A 184 -23.65 -1.31 6.87
CA ARG A 184 -22.88 -0.14 6.46
C ARG A 184 -21.82 0.13 7.52
N SER A 185 -20.56 0.24 7.10
CA SER A 185 -19.41 0.24 8.01
C SER A 185 -18.34 1.25 7.61
N GLU A 186 -17.44 1.52 8.56
CA GLU A 186 -16.23 2.32 8.41
C GLU A 186 -15.01 1.58 8.98
N ALA A 187 -13.97 1.44 8.16
CA ALA A 187 -12.60 1.12 8.56
C ALA A 187 -11.59 1.86 7.65
N TRP A 188 -11.02 1.16 6.67
CA TRP A 188 -10.18 1.72 5.61
C TRP A 188 -11.07 2.30 4.50
N ALA A 189 -12.05 1.51 4.03
CA ALA A 189 -13.23 2.01 3.35
C ALA A 189 -14.11 2.76 4.35
N ARG A 190 -14.34 4.05 4.08
CA ARG A 190 -15.03 4.96 5.02
C ARG A 190 -16.55 4.88 4.97
N ASN A 191 -17.09 4.26 3.92
CA ASN A 191 -18.52 4.19 3.67
C ASN A 191 -18.89 2.90 2.92
N GLN A 192 -18.52 1.75 3.48
CA GLN A 192 -18.81 0.44 2.87
C GLN A 192 -20.29 0.08 2.98
N TYR A 193 -20.85 -0.58 1.96
CA TYR A 193 -22.20 -1.15 1.98
C TYR A 193 -22.15 -2.62 1.55
N VAL A 194 -22.68 -3.50 2.40
CA VAL A 194 -22.86 -4.93 2.09
C VAL A 194 -24.31 -5.32 2.36
N PHE A 195 -25.02 -5.72 1.32
CA PHE A 195 -26.32 -6.39 1.44
C PHE A 195 -26.09 -7.90 1.41
N ALA A 196 -26.88 -8.64 2.18
CA ALA A 196 -26.81 -10.09 2.18
C ALA A 196 -28.18 -10.76 2.37
N ARG A 197 -28.28 -12.00 1.93
CA ARG A 197 -29.44 -12.87 2.18
C ARG A 197 -28.96 -14.22 2.71
N ILE A 198 -29.47 -14.60 3.88
CA ILE A 198 -29.23 -15.91 4.50
C ILE A 198 -30.43 -16.82 4.24
N GLU A 199 -30.16 -18.03 3.79
CA GLU A 199 -31.13 -19.13 3.72
C GLU A 199 -30.66 -20.31 4.55
N PHE A 200 -31.57 -20.91 5.32
CA PHE A 200 -31.37 -22.13 6.10
C PHE A 200 -32.10 -23.32 5.48
N ASN A 201 -31.49 -24.51 5.45
CA ASN A 201 -32.20 -25.72 4.98
C ASN A 201 -33.41 -26.08 5.86
N PHE A 202 -33.36 -25.75 7.15
CA PHE A 202 -34.38 -26.01 8.15
C PHE A 202 -34.98 -24.75 8.76
N PRO A 203 -36.22 -24.79 9.28
CA PRO A 203 -36.77 -23.71 10.08
C PRO A 203 -35.94 -23.43 11.33
N MET A 204 -35.58 -22.16 11.52
CA MET A 204 -34.89 -21.59 12.66
C MET A 204 -35.80 -20.55 13.33
N LYS A 205 -35.65 -20.35 14.64
CA LYS A 205 -36.35 -19.29 15.40
C LYS A 205 -35.36 -18.29 15.94
N VAL A 206 -35.69 -17.00 15.94
CA VAL A 206 -34.90 -16.02 16.70
C VAL A 206 -35.02 -16.36 18.19
N SER A 207 -33.90 -16.55 18.86
CA SER A 207 -33.80 -16.92 20.28
C SER A 207 -33.17 -15.82 21.14
N LYS A 208 -32.41 -14.92 20.53
CA LYS A 208 -31.77 -13.75 21.17
C LYS A 208 -31.46 -12.70 20.11
N SER A 209 -31.57 -11.41 20.47
CA SER A 209 -31.21 -10.31 19.57
C SER A 209 -30.69 -9.07 20.31
N LYS A 210 -29.85 -8.28 19.63
CA LYS A 210 -29.37 -6.94 19.97
C LYS A 210 -29.77 -5.98 18.82
N GLY A 211 -30.01 -4.71 19.13
CA GLY A 211 -30.51 -3.71 18.20
C GLY A 211 -31.26 -2.59 18.93
N ASP A 212 -31.01 -1.34 18.51
CA ASP A 212 -31.53 -0.11 19.12
C ASP A 212 -33.05 0.03 18.93
N SER A 213 -33.55 -0.40 17.77
CA SER A 213 -34.97 -0.50 17.48
C SER A 213 -35.34 -1.96 17.19
N LYS A 214 -36.37 -2.44 17.89
CA LYS A 214 -36.93 -3.78 17.73
C LYS A 214 -38.40 -3.68 17.36
N LEU A 215 -38.66 -3.73 16.05
CA LEU A 215 -39.99 -4.05 15.54
C LEU A 215 -40.08 -5.58 15.39
N GLU A 216 -41.28 -6.13 15.28
CA GLU A 216 -41.44 -7.59 15.18
C GLU A 216 -40.65 -8.14 13.97
N LEU A 217 -39.71 -9.05 14.25
CA LEU A 217 -38.80 -9.66 13.27
C LEU A 217 -37.88 -8.69 12.49
N PHE A 218 -37.73 -7.44 12.93
CA PHE A 218 -36.81 -6.45 12.34
C PHE A 218 -35.94 -5.78 13.40
N TYR A 219 -34.62 -5.96 13.25
CA TYR A 219 -33.59 -5.44 14.17
C TYR A 219 -32.69 -4.45 13.43
N ARG A 220 -32.49 -3.27 14.00
CA ARG A 220 -31.63 -2.24 13.41
C ARG A 220 -30.91 -1.37 14.45
N GLY A 221 -29.81 -0.75 14.03
CA GLY A 221 -29.02 0.13 14.90
C GLY A 221 -27.54 0.21 14.53
N SER A 222 -26.73 0.81 15.39
CA SER A 222 -25.26 0.71 15.35
C SER A 222 -24.73 -0.48 16.16
N GLU A 223 -25.59 -1.20 16.88
CA GLU A 223 -25.25 -2.47 17.54
C GLU A 223 -26.27 -3.58 17.23
N VAL A 224 -25.98 -4.46 16.26
CA VAL A 224 -26.94 -5.46 15.75
C VAL A 224 -26.33 -6.86 15.67
N ALA A 225 -26.92 -7.78 16.45
CA ALA A 225 -26.58 -9.19 16.44
C ALA A 225 -27.83 -10.04 16.72
N VAL A 226 -27.95 -11.22 16.08
CA VAL A 226 -29.15 -12.08 16.17
C VAL A 226 -28.72 -13.54 16.27
N SER A 227 -29.38 -14.32 17.12
CA SER A 227 -29.19 -15.77 17.20
C SER A 227 -30.42 -16.52 16.69
N PHE A 228 -30.19 -17.42 15.74
CA PHE A 228 -31.17 -18.30 15.13
C PHE A 228 -30.99 -19.71 15.67
N SER A 229 -32.04 -20.30 16.24
CA SER A 229 -31.94 -21.56 16.99
C SER A 229 -32.97 -22.61 16.60
N ARG A 230 -32.59 -23.88 16.76
CA ARG A 230 -33.49 -25.03 16.71
C ARG A 230 -32.95 -26.19 17.56
N GLN A 231 -33.80 -27.19 17.84
CA GLN A 231 -33.34 -28.45 18.42
C GLN A 231 -32.75 -29.35 17.32
N VAL A 232 -31.63 -30.02 17.62
CA VAL A 232 -30.93 -30.97 16.75
C VAL A 232 -30.63 -32.28 17.45
N LYS A 233 -30.58 -33.37 16.68
CA LYS A 233 -30.04 -34.67 17.11
C LYS A 233 -28.52 -34.71 16.92
N LYS A 234 -27.85 -35.59 17.65
CA LYS A 234 -26.41 -35.87 17.45
C LYS A 234 -26.15 -36.32 16.01
N GLY A 235 -25.20 -35.67 15.34
CA GLY A 235 -24.83 -35.90 13.94
C GLY A 235 -25.75 -35.21 12.93
N GLU A 236 -26.73 -34.42 13.37
CA GLU A 236 -27.59 -33.66 12.47
C GLU A 236 -26.84 -32.47 11.88
N LYS A 237 -27.11 -32.19 10.60
CA LYS A 237 -26.44 -31.15 9.82
C LYS A 237 -27.38 -29.98 9.55
N ILE A 238 -26.95 -28.77 9.89
CA ILE A 238 -27.60 -27.54 9.41
C ILE A 238 -26.77 -27.02 8.23
N LEU A 239 -27.46 -26.65 7.16
CA LEU A 239 -26.85 -26.07 5.96
C LEU A 239 -27.31 -24.63 5.83
N VAL A 240 -26.38 -23.72 5.51
CA VAL A 240 -26.63 -22.28 5.43
C VAL A 240 -26.05 -21.74 4.13
N LYS A 241 -26.85 -21.05 3.33
CA LYS A 241 -26.37 -20.28 2.17
C LYS A 241 -26.43 -18.80 2.52
N VAL A 242 -25.40 -18.03 2.18
CA VAL A 242 -25.33 -16.59 2.35
C VAL A 242 -24.90 -15.97 1.03
N SER A 243 -25.77 -15.22 0.37
CA SER A 243 -25.39 -14.44 -0.80
C SER A 243 -25.07 -13.01 -0.40
N LEU A 244 -24.11 -12.38 -1.08
CA LEU A 244 -23.76 -10.96 -0.91
C LEU A 244 -24.24 -10.14 -2.12
N SER A 245 -24.35 -8.82 -1.95
CA SER A 245 -24.58 -7.82 -2.99
C SER A 245 -24.04 -6.46 -2.54
N PRO A 246 -23.38 -5.68 -3.42
CA PRO A 246 -23.00 -4.30 -3.12
C PRO A 246 -24.18 -3.32 -3.25
N THR A 247 -25.31 -3.74 -3.85
CA THR A 247 -26.39 -2.82 -4.26
C THR A 247 -27.61 -2.84 -3.36
N SER A 248 -28.18 -4.02 -3.08
CA SER A 248 -29.57 -4.14 -2.61
C SER A 248 -29.94 -5.53 -2.06
N TYR A 249 -31.06 -5.60 -1.34
CA TYR A 249 -31.68 -6.86 -0.91
C TYR A 249 -32.11 -7.72 -2.10
N GLU A 250 -32.62 -7.07 -3.15
CA GLU A 250 -33.04 -7.69 -4.42
C GLU A 250 -31.83 -8.28 -5.17
N GLY A 251 -30.70 -7.58 -5.20
CA GLY A 251 -29.43 -8.07 -5.74
C GLY A 251 -28.93 -9.30 -4.98
N ALA A 252 -28.90 -9.25 -3.65
CA ALA A 252 -28.52 -10.40 -2.82
C ALA A 252 -29.46 -11.61 -3.08
N LYS A 253 -30.77 -11.37 -3.17
CA LYS A 253 -31.76 -12.39 -3.52
C LYS A 253 -31.57 -12.98 -4.91
N LEU A 254 -31.19 -12.18 -5.91
CA LEU A 254 -30.86 -12.66 -7.24
C LEU A 254 -29.59 -13.52 -7.21
N ASN A 255 -28.54 -13.05 -6.55
CA ASN A 255 -27.25 -13.74 -6.45
C ASN A 255 -27.35 -15.11 -5.76
N MET A 256 -28.31 -15.27 -4.83
CA MET A 256 -28.62 -16.57 -4.20
C MET A 256 -28.96 -17.69 -5.22
N SER A 257 -29.39 -17.32 -6.43
CA SER A 257 -29.71 -18.28 -7.50
C SER A 257 -28.50 -19.04 -8.05
N GLU A 258 -27.26 -18.58 -7.81
CA GLU A 258 -26.04 -19.34 -8.13
C GLU A 258 -26.01 -20.71 -7.42
N ILE A 259 -26.66 -20.83 -6.24
CA ILE A 259 -26.79 -22.10 -5.50
C ILE A 259 -28.27 -22.35 -5.16
N ASN A 260 -29.01 -22.89 -6.12
CA ASN A 260 -30.43 -23.21 -6.00
C ASN A 260 -30.74 -24.56 -5.30
N HIS A 261 -29.72 -25.25 -4.79
CA HIS A 261 -29.83 -26.59 -4.18
C HIS A 261 -29.14 -26.68 -2.81
N TRP A 262 -29.39 -27.78 -2.10
CA TRP A 262 -28.80 -28.07 -0.79
C TRP A 262 -27.66 -29.11 -0.82
N ASP A 263 -27.12 -29.44 -1.99
CA ASP A 263 -25.93 -30.31 -2.10
C ASP A 263 -24.62 -29.50 -1.94
N PHE A 264 -24.03 -29.58 -0.75
CA PHE A 264 -22.74 -28.98 -0.44
C PHE A 264 -21.60 -29.57 -1.28
N ASN A 265 -21.61 -30.90 -1.50
CA ASN A 265 -20.51 -31.58 -2.21
C ASN A 265 -20.53 -31.25 -3.69
N LYS A 266 -21.70 -31.04 -4.29
CA LYS A 266 -21.81 -30.47 -5.64
C LYS A 266 -21.17 -29.09 -5.73
N THR A 267 -21.54 -28.15 -4.85
CA THR A 267 -20.97 -26.79 -4.87
C THR A 267 -19.45 -26.82 -4.71
N LYS A 268 -18.94 -27.66 -3.79
CA LYS A 268 -17.50 -27.88 -3.64
C LYS A 268 -16.84 -28.38 -4.93
N ALA A 269 -17.44 -29.35 -5.61
CA ALA A 269 -16.92 -29.87 -6.87
C ALA A 269 -16.95 -28.82 -8.00
N ASP A 270 -17.99 -27.99 -8.05
CA ASP A 270 -18.08 -26.88 -9.00
C ASP A 270 -16.97 -25.82 -8.72
N ALA A 271 -16.71 -25.49 -7.46
CA ALA A 271 -15.61 -24.60 -7.05
C ALA A 271 -14.23 -25.18 -7.40
N GLU A 272 -14.00 -26.47 -7.13
CA GLU A 272 -12.78 -27.18 -7.53
C GLU A 272 -12.62 -27.23 -9.06
N GLN A 273 -13.71 -27.27 -9.83
CA GLN A 273 -13.68 -27.21 -11.29
C GLN A 273 -13.31 -25.80 -11.80
N LEU A 274 -13.83 -24.74 -11.19
CA LEU A 274 -13.43 -23.36 -11.50
C LEU A 274 -11.92 -23.15 -11.25
N TRP A 275 -11.41 -23.60 -10.10
CA TRP A 275 -9.98 -23.54 -9.82
C TRP A 275 -9.14 -24.37 -10.77
N ASN A 276 -9.54 -25.59 -11.09
CA ASN A 276 -8.83 -26.40 -12.07
C ASN A 276 -8.79 -25.75 -13.47
N LYS A 277 -9.85 -25.05 -13.89
CA LYS A 277 -9.88 -24.27 -15.13
C LYS A 277 -8.84 -23.15 -15.10
N GLU A 278 -8.86 -22.30 -14.07
CA GLU A 278 -7.98 -21.13 -14.01
C GLU A 278 -6.50 -21.52 -13.80
N LEU A 279 -6.21 -22.48 -12.89
CA LEU A 279 -4.85 -23.00 -12.69
C LEU A 279 -4.30 -23.73 -13.92
N SER A 280 -5.15 -24.28 -14.79
CA SER A 280 -4.72 -24.89 -16.06
C SER A 280 -4.16 -23.89 -17.07
N LYS A 281 -4.29 -22.57 -16.85
CA LYS A 281 -3.66 -21.54 -17.69
C LYS A 281 -2.14 -21.67 -17.74
N ILE A 282 -1.50 -22.21 -16.69
CA ILE A 282 -0.06 -22.43 -16.66
C ILE A 282 0.26 -23.81 -16.06
N GLU A 283 0.69 -24.75 -16.90
CA GLU A 283 1.04 -26.11 -16.50
C GLU A 283 2.55 -26.24 -16.28
N VAL A 284 2.99 -26.61 -15.08
CA VAL A 284 4.41 -26.86 -14.77
C VAL A 284 4.77 -28.34 -14.62
N THR A 285 5.87 -28.74 -15.25
CA THR A 285 6.46 -30.09 -15.13
C THR A 285 7.59 -30.10 -14.10
N SER A 286 7.42 -30.93 -13.07
CA SER A 286 8.37 -31.15 -11.97
C SER A 286 8.11 -32.53 -11.35
N SER A 287 9.18 -33.24 -10.98
CA SER A 287 9.13 -34.43 -10.11
C SER A 287 8.93 -34.04 -8.63
N ASP A 288 9.38 -32.85 -8.23
CA ASP A 288 9.20 -32.29 -6.90
C ASP A 288 7.77 -31.77 -6.71
N LYS A 289 7.04 -32.38 -5.76
CA LYS A 289 5.67 -31.97 -5.37
C LYS A 289 5.69 -30.64 -4.60
N ASN A 290 6.72 -30.35 -3.81
CA ASN A 290 6.83 -29.12 -3.04
C ASN A 290 6.86 -27.90 -3.97
N LYS A 291 7.71 -27.96 -5.01
CA LYS A 291 7.78 -26.91 -6.05
C LYS A 291 6.50 -26.76 -6.88
N LYS A 292 5.67 -27.81 -6.99
CA LYS A 292 4.32 -27.71 -7.57
C LYS A 292 3.35 -27.02 -6.61
N THR A 293 3.39 -27.36 -5.32
CA THR A 293 2.54 -26.71 -4.33
C THR A 293 2.82 -25.23 -4.20
N ILE A 294 4.09 -24.80 -4.13
CA ILE A 294 4.43 -23.38 -4.11
C ILE A 294 3.91 -22.69 -5.39
N PHE A 295 4.18 -23.24 -6.58
CA PHE A 295 3.72 -22.66 -7.85
C PHE A 295 2.21 -22.50 -7.96
N TYR A 296 1.44 -23.57 -7.73
CA TYR A 296 -0.02 -23.50 -7.88
C TYR A 296 -0.68 -22.73 -6.74
N THR A 297 -0.06 -22.63 -5.56
CA THR A 297 -0.54 -21.75 -4.49
C THR A 297 -0.28 -20.28 -4.83
N ALA A 298 0.90 -19.95 -5.36
CA ALA A 298 1.18 -18.62 -5.85
C ALA A 298 0.20 -18.22 -6.98
N LEU A 299 0.03 -19.09 -7.98
CA LEU A 299 -0.95 -18.85 -9.04
C LEU A 299 -2.40 -18.71 -8.51
N TYR A 300 -2.73 -19.42 -7.42
CA TYR A 300 -4.02 -19.27 -6.71
C TYR A 300 -4.14 -17.89 -6.04
N HIS A 301 -3.12 -17.40 -5.31
CA HIS A 301 -3.14 -16.06 -4.69
C HIS A 301 -3.33 -14.95 -5.74
N THR A 302 -2.65 -15.02 -6.89
CA THR A 302 -2.85 -14.07 -8.02
C THR A 302 -4.27 -14.08 -8.62
N MET A 303 -5.15 -14.98 -8.18
CA MET A 303 -6.52 -15.10 -8.69
C MET A 303 -7.55 -15.01 -7.57
N MET A 304 -7.16 -14.64 -6.36
CA MET A 304 -8.09 -14.37 -5.26
C MET A 304 -8.72 -12.97 -5.38
N GLN A 305 -7.99 -12.00 -5.95
CA GLN A 305 -8.39 -10.60 -6.13
C GLN A 305 -7.82 -10.08 -7.48
N PRO A 306 -8.34 -9.00 -8.10
CA PRO A 306 -9.51 -8.18 -7.73
C PRO A 306 -10.82 -8.96 -7.64
N ASN A 307 -11.77 -8.51 -6.83
CA ASN A 307 -13.02 -9.21 -6.55
C ASN A 307 -14.17 -8.64 -7.38
N ILE A 308 -15.02 -9.51 -7.96
CA ILE A 308 -16.17 -9.03 -8.73
C ILE A 308 -17.17 -8.30 -7.81
N ALA A 309 -17.49 -7.06 -8.17
CA ALA A 309 -18.21 -6.10 -7.34
C ALA A 309 -19.55 -5.68 -7.99
N GLN A 310 -20.20 -6.63 -8.67
CA GLN A 310 -21.53 -6.46 -9.28
C GLN A 310 -22.43 -7.67 -9.06
N ASP A 311 -23.74 -7.44 -9.02
CA ASP A 311 -24.78 -8.47 -8.98
C ASP A 311 -24.90 -9.22 -10.32
N LEU A 312 -25.66 -10.32 -10.35
CA LEU A 312 -25.91 -11.11 -11.57
C LEU A 312 -26.65 -10.35 -12.69
N ASP A 313 -27.34 -9.26 -12.38
CA ASP A 313 -27.98 -8.38 -13.37
C ASP A 313 -27.06 -7.22 -13.83
N GLY A 314 -25.78 -7.26 -13.44
CA GLY A 314 -24.79 -6.25 -13.79
C GLY A 314 -24.84 -4.98 -12.94
N LYS A 315 -25.74 -4.87 -11.95
CA LYS A 315 -25.76 -3.69 -11.07
C LYS A 315 -24.58 -3.67 -10.11
N TYR A 316 -23.99 -2.49 -9.92
CA TYR A 316 -22.86 -2.25 -9.01
C TYR A 316 -23.01 -0.91 -8.30
N ARG A 317 -22.21 -0.69 -7.24
CA ARG A 317 -22.10 0.61 -6.56
C ARG A 317 -20.89 1.37 -7.10
N GLY A 318 -21.11 2.61 -7.56
CA GLY A 318 -20.07 3.49 -8.06
C GLY A 318 -19.35 4.23 -6.94
N ARG A 319 -18.23 4.92 -7.26
CA ARG A 319 -17.51 5.75 -6.27
C ARG A 319 -18.23 7.03 -5.86
N ASP A 320 -19.30 7.38 -6.56
CA ASP A 320 -20.31 8.35 -6.15
C ASP A 320 -21.27 7.79 -5.07
N ASN A 321 -21.12 6.52 -4.69
CA ASN A 321 -22.02 5.71 -3.86
C ASN A 321 -23.40 5.41 -4.48
N GLU A 322 -23.64 5.81 -5.73
CA GLU A 322 -24.88 5.53 -6.46
C GLU A 322 -24.88 4.12 -7.08
N ILE A 323 -26.06 3.65 -7.51
CA ILE A 323 -26.19 2.35 -8.17
C ILE A 323 -26.19 2.51 -9.68
N HIS A 324 -25.23 1.84 -10.33
CA HIS A 324 -25.02 1.85 -11.77
C HIS A 324 -25.23 0.44 -12.36
N THR A 325 -25.04 0.28 -13.66
CA THR A 325 -25.10 -1.03 -14.34
C THR A 325 -23.92 -1.16 -15.31
N ALA A 326 -23.22 -2.29 -15.26
CA ALA A 326 -22.09 -2.57 -16.14
C ALA A 326 -22.61 -3.11 -17.49
N GLU A 327 -22.27 -2.42 -18.57
CA GLU A 327 -22.70 -2.78 -19.92
C GLU A 327 -21.52 -3.32 -20.72
N GLY A 328 -21.52 -4.63 -21.00
CA GLY A 328 -20.52 -5.29 -21.85
C GLY A 328 -19.17 -5.62 -21.18
N PHE A 329 -19.03 -5.37 -19.88
CA PHE A 329 -17.86 -5.74 -19.06
C PHE A 329 -18.32 -6.18 -17.66
N ASP A 330 -17.42 -6.81 -16.89
CA ASP A 330 -17.67 -7.13 -15.47
C ASP A 330 -17.03 -6.06 -14.56
N TYR A 331 -17.77 -5.48 -13.60
CA TYR A 331 -17.24 -4.49 -12.66
C TYR A 331 -16.58 -5.17 -11.44
N TYR A 332 -15.40 -4.66 -11.04
CA TYR A 332 -14.55 -5.21 -9.98
C TYR A 332 -14.24 -4.20 -8.87
N SER A 333 -13.67 -4.67 -7.77
CA SER A 333 -13.12 -3.86 -6.68
C SER A 333 -11.91 -4.57 -6.03
N VAL A 334 -11.25 -3.90 -5.09
CA VAL A 334 -9.96 -4.28 -4.50
C VAL A 334 -8.83 -4.16 -5.52
N PHE A 335 -8.31 -2.93 -5.64
CA PHE A 335 -7.24 -2.60 -6.58
C PHE A 335 -6.04 -2.01 -5.83
N SER A 336 -5.16 -2.89 -5.35
CA SER A 336 -3.86 -2.55 -4.74
C SER A 336 -2.85 -2.17 -5.83
N LEU A 337 -3.03 -1.00 -6.44
CA LEU A 337 -2.37 -0.68 -7.71
C LEU A 337 -0.90 -0.34 -7.55
N TRP A 338 -0.46 0.12 -6.38
CA TRP A 338 0.95 0.38 -6.09
C TRP A 338 1.82 -0.88 -6.22
N ASP A 339 1.27 -2.03 -5.86
CA ASP A 339 1.92 -3.33 -5.89
C ASP A 339 1.66 -4.00 -7.25
N THR A 340 0.37 -4.19 -7.55
CA THR A 340 -0.08 -5.10 -8.60
C THR A 340 0.27 -4.66 -10.01
N PHE A 341 0.60 -3.38 -10.26
CA PHE A 341 1.11 -2.96 -11.59
C PHE A 341 2.44 -3.66 -11.94
N ARG A 342 3.24 -4.05 -10.94
CA ARG A 342 4.63 -4.48 -11.10
C ARG A 342 4.76 -5.89 -11.70
N ALA A 343 3.92 -6.84 -11.27
CA ALA A 343 3.92 -8.21 -11.79
C ALA A 343 2.52 -8.81 -11.99
N ALA A 344 1.55 -8.53 -11.11
CA ALA A 344 0.21 -9.14 -11.18
C ALA A 344 -0.58 -8.72 -12.44
N HIS A 345 -0.73 -7.42 -12.71
CA HIS A 345 -1.35 -6.95 -13.95
C HIS A 345 -0.59 -7.38 -15.21
N PRO A 346 0.76 -7.31 -15.28
CA PRO A 346 1.54 -7.92 -16.35
C PRO A 346 1.24 -9.42 -16.56
N LEU A 347 1.09 -10.22 -15.50
CA LEU A 347 0.66 -11.62 -15.60
C LEU A 347 -0.75 -11.73 -16.19
N TYR A 348 -1.70 -10.90 -15.77
CA TYR A 348 -3.07 -10.91 -16.34
C TYR A 348 -3.08 -10.57 -17.84
N THR A 349 -2.23 -9.63 -18.31
CA THR A 349 -2.12 -9.35 -19.77
C THR A 349 -1.69 -10.56 -20.60
N LEU A 350 -1.01 -11.53 -19.98
CA LEU A 350 -0.55 -12.77 -20.60
C LEU A 350 -1.62 -13.87 -20.58
N ILE A 351 -2.36 -14.03 -19.47
CA ILE A 351 -3.23 -15.19 -19.22
C ILE A 351 -4.74 -14.90 -19.15
N ASP A 352 -5.16 -13.64 -19.08
CA ASP A 352 -6.58 -13.25 -19.06
C ASP A 352 -6.81 -11.81 -19.60
N LYS A 353 -6.94 -11.70 -20.91
CA LYS A 353 -7.12 -10.41 -21.57
C LYS A 353 -8.54 -9.87 -21.39
N LYS A 354 -9.54 -10.75 -21.17
CA LYS A 354 -10.89 -10.30 -20.82
C LYS A 354 -10.89 -9.51 -19.50
N ARG A 355 -10.43 -10.09 -18.38
CA ARG A 355 -10.37 -9.34 -17.10
C ARG A 355 -9.48 -8.13 -17.19
N THR A 356 -8.37 -8.19 -17.91
CA THR A 356 -7.53 -6.99 -18.13
C THR A 356 -8.36 -5.85 -18.71
N SER A 357 -9.24 -6.12 -19.69
CA SER A 357 -10.17 -5.12 -20.21
C SER A 357 -11.30 -4.75 -19.24
N ASP A 358 -11.84 -5.71 -18.48
CA ASP A 358 -12.90 -5.46 -17.49
C ASP A 358 -12.40 -4.56 -16.34
N PHE A 359 -11.18 -4.80 -15.85
CA PHE A 359 -10.49 -3.97 -14.85
C PHE A 359 -10.27 -2.55 -15.37
N ILE A 360 -9.83 -2.39 -16.63
CA ILE A 360 -9.66 -1.06 -17.20
C ILE A 360 -11.01 -0.35 -17.36
N ASN A 361 -12.05 -1.02 -17.87
CA ASN A 361 -13.40 -0.44 -17.92
C ASN A 361 -13.92 -0.06 -16.54
N THR A 362 -13.60 -0.84 -15.51
CA THR A 362 -13.85 -0.51 -14.09
C THR A 362 -13.13 0.78 -13.69
N PHE A 363 -11.83 0.94 -14.00
CA PHE A 363 -11.10 2.19 -13.74
C PHE A 363 -11.72 3.40 -14.44
N LEU A 364 -12.18 3.24 -15.69
CA LEU A 364 -12.84 4.32 -16.44
C LEU A 364 -14.17 4.72 -15.80
N LYS A 365 -14.93 3.76 -15.24
CA LYS A 365 -16.16 4.05 -14.49
C LYS A 365 -15.87 4.70 -13.15
N GLN A 366 -14.85 4.24 -12.42
CA GLN A 366 -14.37 4.86 -11.19
C GLN A 366 -13.86 6.29 -11.42
N TYR A 367 -13.29 6.59 -12.61
CA TYR A 367 -12.97 7.94 -13.06
C TYR A 367 -14.24 8.77 -13.29
N GLU A 368 -15.20 8.30 -14.09
CA GLU A 368 -16.46 9.02 -14.34
C GLU A 368 -17.24 9.34 -13.05
N GLN A 369 -17.21 8.44 -12.08
CA GLN A 369 -18.02 8.51 -10.85
C GLN A 369 -17.27 9.14 -9.65
N GLY A 370 -15.93 9.13 -9.65
CA GLY A 370 -15.10 9.62 -8.55
C GLY A 370 -14.07 10.70 -8.94
N GLY A 371 -14.08 11.18 -10.19
CA GLY A 371 -13.29 12.32 -10.65
C GLY A 371 -11.83 12.05 -11.04
N ARG A 372 -11.24 10.90 -10.70
CA ARG A 372 -9.87 10.49 -11.09
C ARG A 372 -9.76 8.98 -11.27
N LEU A 373 -8.71 8.47 -11.89
CA LEU A 373 -8.44 7.03 -11.84
C LEU A 373 -8.16 6.58 -10.39
N PRO A 374 -8.38 5.29 -10.06
CA PRO A 374 -8.10 4.76 -8.72
C PRO A 374 -6.60 4.76 -8.39
N VAL A 375 -6.29 4.93 -7.10
CA VAL A 375 -4.96 4.73 -6.51
C VAL A 375 -4.98 3.48 -5.61
N TRP A 376 -5.85 3.45 -4.59
CA TRP A 376 -6.33 2.22 -3.95
C TRP A 376 -7.86 2.27 -3.88
N GLU A 377 -8.53 1.36 -4.56
CA GLU A 377 -9.99 1.27 -4.48
C GLU A 377 -10.44 0.06 -3.68
N LEU A 378 -11.31 0.30 -2.70
CA LEU A 378 -11.89 -0.67 -1.78
C LEU A 378 -13.39 -0.42 -1.62
N ALA A 379 -14.23 -1.36 -2.05
CA ALA A 379 -15.68 -1.33 -1.83
C ALA A 379 -16.34 0.03 -2.16
N SER A 380 -16.09 0.53 -3.38
CA SER A 380 -16.55 1.84 -3.87
C SER A 380 -15.94 3.07 -3.19
N ASN A 381 -14.96 2.90 -2.31
CA ASN A 381 -14.22 3.98 -1.66
C ASN A 381 -12.80 4.07 -2.24
N GLU A 382 -12.28 5.29 -2.39
CA GLU A 382 -10.86 5.53 -2.62
C GLU A 382 -10.18 5.69 -1.26
N THR A 383 -9.04 5.02 -1.05
CA THR A 383 -8.33 5.05 0.24
C THR A 383 -7.01 5.83 0.20
N ASP A 384 -6.57 6.26 -0.99
CA ASP A 384 -5.33 7.02 -1.22
C ASP A 384 -4.04 6.30 -0.76
N CYS A 385 -4.01 4.99 -0.95
CA CYS A 385 -2.85 4.12 -0.66
C CYS A 385 -2.19 3.59 -1.96
N MET A 386 -0.87 3.45 -2.07
CA MET A 386 0.17 4.08 -1.26
C MET A 386 0.46 5.47 -1.85
N ILE A 387 1.13 5.48 -3.01
CA ILE A 387 1.50 6.66 -3.79
C ILE A 387 1.34 6.35 -5.28
N GLY A 388 1.79 7.26 -6.16
CA GLY A 388 1.67 7.08 -7.62
C GLY A 388 0.25 7.35 -8.15
N TYR A 389 0.03 7.01 -9.42
CA TYR A 389 -1.28 6.89 -10.07
C TYR A 389 -1.28 5.70 -11.03
N HIS A 390 -0.78 4.56 -10.53
CA HIS A 390 -0.37 3.37 -11.28
C HIS A 390 -1.46 2.64 -12.07
N SER A 391 -2.73 3.01 -11.92
CA SER A 391 -3.78 2.66 -12.90
C SER A 391 -3.38 3.04 -14.33
N VAL A 392 -2.61 4.12 -14.53
CA VAL A 392 -2.06 4.48 -15.86
C VAL A 392 -1.04 3.48 -16.39
N SER A 393 -0.25 2.85 -15.51
CA SER A 393 0.69 1.79 -15.88
C SER A 393 -0.05 0.56 -16.42
N VAL A 394 -1.09 0.12 -15.71
CA VAL A 394 -1.94 -1.02 -16.12
C VAL A 394 -2.62 -0.76 -17.48
N ILE A 395 -3.14 0.46 -17.68
CA ILE A 395 -3.75 0.87 -18.96
C ILE A 395 -2.71 0.86 -20.08
N ALA A 396 -1.53 1.46 -19.86
CA ALA A 396 -0.48 1.54 -20.87
C ALA A 396 0.06 0.16 -21.26
N ASP A 397 0.21 -0.74 -20.29
CA ASP A 397 0.66 -2.13 -20.51
C ASP A 397 -0.33 -2.92 -21.38
N ALA A 398 -1.64 -2.78 -21.10
CA ALA A 398 -2.69 -3.37 -21.93
C ALA A 398 -2.73 -2.78 -23.35
N MET A 399 -2.58 -1.46 -23.50
CA MET A 399 -2.50 -0.79 -24.80
C MET A 399 -1.27 -1.22 -25.61
N ALA A 400 -0.09 -1.27 -24.99
CA ALA A 400 1.17 -1.71 -25.60
C ALA A 400 1.11 -3.16 -26.09
N LYS A 401 0.41 -4.02 -25.35
CA LYS A 401 0.16 -5.43 -25.71
C LYS A 401 -1.07 -5.61 -26.62
N GLY A 402 -1.69 -4.51 -27.07
CA GLY A 402 -2.76 -4.49 -28.05
C GLY A 402 -4.12 -5.02 -27.57
N ILE A 403 -4.33 -5.13 -26.25
CA ILE A 403 -5.57 -5.65 -25.64
C ILE A 403 -6.74 -4.71 -25.98
N LYS A 404 -7.89 -5.29 -26.35
CA LYS A 404 -9.10 -4.58 -26.78
C LYS A 404 -10.26 -4.88 -25.82
N GLY A 405 -11.31 -4.06 -25.92
CA GLY A 405 -12.53 -4.16 -25.09
C GLY A 405 -12.78 -2.91 -24.21
N PHE A 406 -11.86 -1.95 -24.23
CA PHE A 406 -11.98 -0.65 -23.56
C PHE A 406 -11.66 0.50 -24.54
N ASP A 407 -12.14 1.70 -24.21
CA ASP A 407 -11.91 2.91 -25.01
C ASP A 407 -10.53 3.50 -24.72
N TYR A 408 -9.64 3.48 -25.72
CA TYR A 408 -8.26 3.98 -25.60
C TYR A 408 -8.21 5.51 -25.48
N GLU A 409 -9.09 6.24 -26.15
CA GLU A 409 -9.13 7.71 -26.12
C GLU A 409 -9.56 8.20 -24.74
N LYS A 410 -10.62 7.60 -24.21
CA LYS A 410 -11.11 7.86 -22.86
C LYS A 410 -10.13 7.41 -21.77
N ALA A 411 -9.41 6.31 -21.99
CA ALA A 411 -8.38 5.85 -21.06
C ALA A 411 -7.19 6.83 -21.00
N PHE A 412 -6.78 7.37 -22.15
CA PHE A 412 -5.79 8.45 -22.18
C PHE A 412 -6.31 9.74 -21.53
N GLU A 413 -7.57 10.12 -21.75
CA GLU A 413 -8.21 11.28 -21.10
C GLU A 413 -8.19 11.16 -19.58
N ALA A 414 -8.63 10.03 -19.04
CA ALA A 414 -8.64 9.75 -17.60
C ALA A 414 -7.23 9.73 -16.98
N ALA A 415 -6.27 9.16 -17.70
CA ALA A 415 -4.86 9.11 -17.29
C ALA A 415 -4.24 10.51 -17.24
N LYS A 416 -4.42 11.29 -18.31
CA LYS A 416 -4.00 12.70 -18.39
C LYS A 416 -4.67 13.56 -17.32
N HIS A 417 -5.96 13.37 -17.06
CA HIS A 417 -6.68 14.11 -16.03
C HIS A 417 -6.04 13.88 -14.66
N SER A 418 -5.85 12.61 -14.29
CA SER A 418 -5.31 12.20 -12.98
C SER A 418 -3.91 12.77 -12.74
N ALA A 419 -3.02 12.69 -13.74
CA ALA A 419 -1.65 13.24 -13.67
C ALA A 419 -1.55 14.78 -13.76
N MET A 420 -2.68 15.48 -13.87
CA MET A 420 -2.76 16.94 -13.97
C MET A 420 -3.48 17.61 -12.78
N LEU A 421 -3.99 16.85 -11.81
CA LEU A 421 -4.57 17.36 -10.56
C LEU A 421 -3.53 18.05 -9.66
N ASP A 422 -3.99 18.83 -8.69
CA ASP A 422 -3.16 19.50 -7.67
C ASP A 422 -3.27 18.76 -6.32
N HIS A 423 -2.91 17.47 -6.33
CA HIS A 423 -3.09 16.54 -5.22
C HIS A 423 -1.78 15.77 -4.95
N LEU A 424 -1.52 15.38 -3.68
CA LEU A 424 -0.33 14.61 -3.24
C LEU A 424 1.02 15.13 -3.78
N GLY A 425 1.20 16.47 -3.82
CA GLY A 425 2.43 17.11 -4.29
C GLY A 425 2.50 17.35 -5.81
N LEU A 426 1.47 17.02 -6.59
CA LEU A 426 1.48 17.21 -8.05
C LEU A 426 1.65 18.67 -8.52
N ASP A 427 1.16 19.70 -7.81
CA ASP A 427 1.45 21.12 -8.17
C ASP A 427 2.97 21.36 -8.16
N ALA A 428 3.63 21.04 -7.03
CA ALA A 428 5.09 21.17 -6.90
C ALA A 428 5.83 20.35 -7.97
N TYR A 429 5.43 19.09 -8.20
CA TYR A 429 6.01 18.23 -9.23
C TYR A 429 5.92 18.84 -10.64
N LYS A 430 4.74 19.34 -11.04
CA LYS A 430 4.52 19.96 -12.37
C LYS A 430 5.27 21.30 -12.53
N LYS A 431 5.50 22.01 -11.43
CA LYS A 431 6.05 23.39 -11.39
C LYS A 431 7.57 23.43 -11.24
N ASN A 432 8.12 22.50 -10.45
CA ASN A 432 9.54 22.43 -10.09
C ASN A 432 10.28 21.29 -10.83
N GLY A 433 9.55 20.32 -11.38
CA GLY A 433 10.11 19.09 -11.96
C GLY A 433 10.53 18.05 -10.92
N PHE A 434 10.16 18.22 -9.65
CA PHE A 434 10.36 17.29 -8.53
C PHE A 434 9.52 17.77 -7.33
N ILE A 435 9.41 16.92 -6.30
CA ILE A 435 8.82 17.26 -5.00
C ILE A 435 9.95 17.46 -4.00
N SER A 436 9.92 18.52 -3.19
CA SER A 436 10.84 18.74 -2.07
C SER A 436 10.20 18.37 -0.72
N ILE A 437 11.03 18.21 0.33
CA ILE A 437 10.58 18.07 1.73
C ILE A 437 9.66 19.23 2.15
N ASP A 438 9.91 20.43 1.63
CA ASP A 438 9.12 21.62 1.96
C ASP A 438 7.76 21.65 1.24
N ASP A 439 7.55 20.80 0.23
CA ASP A 439 6.29 20.66 -0.50
C ASP A 439 5.41 19.58 0.13
N GLU A 440 5.86 18.32 0.11
CA GLU A 440 5.09 17.12 0.46
C GLU A 440 5.99 15.97 0.98
N HIS A 441 5.45 15.11 1.84
CA HIS A 441 6.13 13.90 2.33
C HIS A 441 6.30 12.84 1.22
N GLU A 442 7.23 11.91 1.41
CA GLU A 442 7.61 10.85 0.45
C GLU A 442 8.10 11.43 -0.89
N SER A 443 8.74 12.60 -0.79
CA SER A 443 9.16 13.46 -1.88
C SER A 443 9.97 12.73 -2.98
N VAL A 444 10.86 11.81 -2.59
CA VAL A 444 11.70 11.06 -3.54
C VAL A 444 10.90 9.97 -4.24
N SER A 445 10.20 9.13 -3.48
CA SER A 445 9.40 8.03 -4.02
C SER A 445 8.33 8.53 -4.98
N LYS A 446 7.54 9.54 -4.57
CA LYS A 446 6.54 10.19 -5.44
C LYS A 446 7.18 10.77 -6.70
N THR A 447 8.34 11.44 -6.61
CA THR A 447 9.01 12.02 -7.79
C THR A 447 9.45 10.95 -8.82
N VAL A 448 10.02 9.81 -8.38
CA VAL A 448 10.47 8.76 -9.31
C VAL A 448 9.30 7.94 -9.86
N GLU A 449 8.27 7.67 -9.05
CA GLU A 449 7.10 6.91 -9.47
C GLU A 449 6.18 7.74 -10.40
N TYR A 450 5.95 9.03 -10.13
CA TYR A 450 5.25 9.93 -11.07
C TYR A 450 6.02 10.07 -12.40
N ALA A 451 7.35 10.05 -12.38
CA ALA A 451 8.15 10.08 -13.62
C ALA A 451 8.02 8.79 -14.46
N TYR A 452 7.74 7.65 -13.82
CA TYR A 452 7.40 6.41 -14.52
C TYR A 452 5.95 6.45 -15.05
N ASP A 453 4.98 6.82 -14.23
CA ASP A 453 3.57 6.91 -14.63
C ASP A 453 3.36 7.91 -15.78
N ASP A 454 4.09 9.04 -15.78
CA ASP A 454 4.10 10.00 -16.88
C ASP A 454 4.66 9.41 -18.18
N TRP A 455 5.66 8.52 -18.12
CA TRP A 455 6.11 7.80 -19.31
C TRP A 455 5.02 6.88 -19.86
N CYS A 456 4.26 6.19 -18.99
CA CYS A 456 3.12 5.38 -19.41
C CYS A 456 2.09 6.23 -20.17
N ILE A 457 1.75 7.43 -19.66
CA ILE A 457 0.85 8.39 -20.35
C ILE A 457 1.44 8.86 -21.68
N ALA A 458 2.75 9.11 -21.76
CA ALA A 458 3.43 9.43 -23.00
C ALA A 458 3.30 8.29 -24.03
N GLN A 459 3.47 7.03 -23.63
CA GLN A 459 3.29 5.89 -24.54
C GLN A 459 1.85 5.77 -25.04
N MET A 460 0.83 6.04 -24.20
CA MET A 460 -0.56 6.14 -24.66
C MET A 460 -0.72 7.26 -25.71
N ALA A 461 -0.17 8.46 -25.44
CA ALA A 461 -0.21 9.59 -26.37
C ALA A 461 0.47 9.26 -27.71
N LYS A 462 1.59 8.52 -27.68
CA LYS A 462 2.30 8.03 -28.88
C LYS A 462 1.43 7.10 -29.71
N MET A 463 0.77 6.13 -29.08
CA MET A 463 -0.15 5.19 -29.75
C MET A 463 -1.39 5.89 -30.35
N LEU A 464 -1.83 7.00 -29.75
CA LEU A 464 -2.96 7.82 -30.21
C LEU A 464 -2.54 9.00 -31.11
N ASN A 465 -1.27 9.08 -31.53
CA ASN A 465 -0.71 10.15 -32.36
C ASN A 465 -0.82 11.58 -31.77
N LYS A 466 -0.91 11.71 -30.44
CA LYS A 466 -1.05 12.99 -29.72
C LYS A 466 0.32 13.60 -29.40
N LYS A 467 1.04 14.05 -30.43
CA LYS A 467 2.46 14.46 -30.31
C LYS A 467 2.73 15.49 -29.19
N ALA A 468 1.90 16.51 -29.03
CA ALA A 468 2.11 17.55 -28.01
C ALA A 468 2.04 16.99 -26.57
N ASP A 469 1.11 16.07 -26.32
CA ASP A 469 1.00 15.39 -25.02
C ASP A 469 2.14 14.39 -24.82
N TYR A 470 2.54 13.66 -25.86
CA TYR A 470 3.73 12.81 -25.84
C TYR A 470 4.99 13.62 -25.48
N ASP A 471 5.25 14.75 -26.14
CA ASP A 471 6.42 15.59 -25.86
C ASP A 471 6.39 16.12 -24.40
N TYR A 472 5.21 16.54 -23.91
CA TYR A 472 5.02 17.06 -22.55
C TYR A 472 5.27 15.99 -21.48
N PHE A 473 4.63 14.83 -21.60
CA PHE A 473 4.78 13.74 -20.63
C PHE A 473 6.14 13.04 -20.75
N MET A 474 6.75 12.97 -21.94
CA MET A 474 8.16 12.56 -22.07
C MET A 474 9.10 13.52 -21.35
N LYS A 475 8.89 14.85 -21.40
CA LYS A 475 9.69 15.80 -20.59
C LYS A 475 9.57 15.46 -19.11
N ARG A 476 8.34 15.32 -18.60
CA ARG A 476 8.08 14.98 -17.18
C ARG A 476 8.68 13.63 -16.76
N SER A 477 8.71 12.64 -17.66
CA SER A 477 9.30 11.32 -17.36
C SER A 477 10.78 11.33 -16.96
N GLN A 478 11.48 12.45 -17.23
CA GLN A 478 12.89 12.66 -16.93
C GLN A 478 13.12 13.31 -15.56
N ASN A 479 12.06 13.69 -14.84
CA ASN A 479 12.11 14.44 -13.59
C ASN A 479 12.94 13.77 -12.47
N TRP A 480 13.15 12.45 -12.52
CA TRP A 480 14.09 11.74 -11.65
C TRP A 480 15.50 12.37 -11.66
N LYS A 481 15.93 12.96 -12.79
CA LYS A 481 17.25 13.62 -12.94
C LYS A 481 17.40 14.87 -12.07
N ASN A 482 16.29 15.45 -11.61
CA ASN A 482 16.28 16.61 -10.71
C ASN A 482 16.58 16.24 -9.24
N ILE A 483 16.47 14.95 -8.86
CA ILE A 483 16.72 14.45 -7.50
C ILE A 483 17.81 13.36 -7.44
N PHE A 484 18.34 12.91 -8.58
CA PHE A 484 19.56 12.13 -8.63
C PHE A 484 20.77 12.99 -8.26
N ASP A 485 21.49 12.60 -7.22
CA ASP A 485 22.75 13.21 -6.82
C ASP A 485 23.93 12.53 -7.51
N TRP A 486 24.47 13.22 -8.50
CA TRP A 486 25.51 12.74 -9.40
C TRP A 486 26.88 12.58 -8.72
N GLU A 487 27.07 13.10 -7.50
CA GLU A 487 28.29 12.86 -6.71
C GLU A 487 28.20 11.58 -5.88
N THR A 488 27.01 11.24 -5.35
CA THR A 488 26.82 10.06 -4.48
C THR A 488 26.22 8.85 -5.19
N GLY A 489 25.58 9.04 -6.36
CA GLY A 489 24.91 7.98 -7.11
C GLY A 489 23.60 7.51 -6.48
N PHE A 490 22.86 8.43 -5.85
CA PHE A 490 21.63 8.15 -5.12
C PHE A 490 20.54 9.18 -5.42
N MET A 491 19.28 8.77 -5.39
CA MET A 491 18.14 9.70 -5.33
C MET A 491 18.06 10.28 -3.92
N ARG A 492 18.17 11.60 -3.80
CA ARG A 492 18.23 12.30 -2.52
C ARG A 492 17.07 13.29 -2.38
N PRO A 493 16.48 13.41 -1.18
CA PRO A 493 15.49 14.44 -0.94
C PRO A 493 16.14 15.83 -0.98
N LYS A 494 15.36 16.81 -1.42
CA LYS A 494 15.74 18.22 -1.46
C LYS A 494 15.00 19.01 -0.40
N LYS A 495 15.68 19.95 0.24
CA LYS A 495 15.16 20.90 1.23
C LYS A 495 15.76 22.28 0.97
N ASN A 496 14.91 23.30 0.89
CA ASN A 496 15.25 24.67 0.52
C ASN A 496 16.10 24.76 -0.77
N GLY A 497 15.71 23.99 -1.78
CA GLY A 497 16.41 23.84 -3.07
C GLY A 497 17.81 23.22 -3.02
N GLY A 498 18.34 22.90 -1.84
CA GLY A 498 19.57 22.12 -1.65
C GLY A 498 19.29 20.64 -1.40
N TRP A 499 20.34 19.81 -1.36
CA TRP A 499 20.24 18.45 -0.83
C TRP A 499 20.01 18.46 0.67
N ASP A 500 19.16 17.57 1.17
CA ASP A 500 19.00 17.34 2.60
C ASP A 500 20.28 16.76 3.24
N LYS A 501 20.54 17.14 4.50
CA LYS A 501 21.80 16.85 5.22
C LYS A 501 21.55 16.67 6.73
N PRO A 502 22.15 15.66 7.39
CA PRO A 502 23.02 14.62 6.83
C PRO A 502 22.26 13.64 5.92
N PHE A 503 22.97 12.73 5.25
CA PHE A 503 22.37 11.72 4.37
C PHE A 503 23.01 10.34 4.63
N ASP A 504 22.22 9.35 5.02
CA ASP A 504 22.57 7.92 4.98
C ASP A 504 21.65 7.24 3.98
N SER A 505 22.23 6.64 2.94
CA SER A 505 21.51 5.90 1.90
C SER A 505 20.62 4.75 2.42
N ARG A 506 20.91 4.24 3.62
CA ARG A 506 20.20 3.12 4.25
C ARG A 506 19.05 3.57 5.16
N GLU A 507 18.89 4.88 5.35
CA GLU A 507 17.92 5.44 6.27
C GLU A 507 16.49 5.33 5.72
N VAL A 508 15.63 4.64 6.46
CA VAL A 508 14.18 4.70 6.26
C VAL A 508 13.67 5.94 6.98
N ASN A 509 13.14 6.90 6.21
CA ASN A 509 12.68 8.20 6.70
C ASN A 509 11.44 8.67 5.93
N ASN A 510 10.98 9.91 6.18
CA ASN A 510 9.74 10.43 5.60
C ASN A 510 9.82 10.83 4.12
N ASN A 511 10.94 10.60 3.43
CA ASN A 511 11.11 10.91 2.00
C ASN A 511 11.00 9.70 1.07
N PHE A 512 10.98 8.50 1.65
CA PHE A 512 10.87 7.24 0.95
C PHE A 512 9.65 6.47 1.47
N THR A 513 8.74 6.08 0.58
CA THR A 513 7.59 5.24 0.94
C THR A 513 8.09 3.84 1.30
N GLU A 514 7.98 3.49 2.57
CA GLU A 514 8.33 2.17 3.14
C GLU A 514 9.74 1.63 2.81
N GLY A 515 10.70 2.51 2.55
CA GLY A 515 12.03 2.09 2.15
C GLY A 515 13.09 3.16 2.35
N ASN A 516 14.21 3.02 1.64
CA ASN A 516 15.33 3.94 1.71
C ASN A 516 15.88 4.31 0.32
N SER A 517 16.95 5.11 0.27
CA SER A 517 17.53 5.57 -0.99
C SER A 517 18.11 4.44 -1.84
N TRP A 518 18.62 3.36 -1.24
CA TRP A 518 19.02 2.17 -2.01
C TRP A 518 17.86 1.58 -2.81
N GLN A 519 16.68 1.50 -2.20
CA GLN A 519 15.50 0.88 -2.79
C GLN A 519 14.81 1.76 -3.83
N TYR A 520 14.89 3.10 -3.71
CA TYR A 520 14.31 4.01 -4.71
C TYR A 520 15.28 4.48 -5.80
N SER A 521 16.61 4.38 -5.60
CA SER A 521 17.57 4.87 -6.60
C SER A 521 17.57 4.09 -7.92
N PHE A 522 17.10 2.85 -7.90
CA PHE A 522 16.96 2.02 -9.08
C PHE A 522 15.56 2.09 -9.71
N PHE A 523 14.64 2.87 -9.15
CA PHE A 523 13.28 3.03 -9.69
C PHE A 523 13.26 4.03 -10.86
N VAL A 524 13.89 3.63 -11.97
CA VAL A 524 13.91 4.37 -13.24
C VAL A 524 13.54 3.41 -14.36
N LEU A 525 12.35 2.82 -14.26
CA LEU A 525 11.88 1.76 -15.16
C LEU A 525 11.79 2.23 -16.62
N GLN A 526 11.44 3.50 -16.81
CA GLN A 526 11.21 4.16 -18.10
C GLN A 526 12.49 4.57 -18.85
N ASP A 527 13.61 4.77 -18.14
CA ASP A 527 14.86 5.29 -18.70
C ASP A 527 16.08 4.55 -18.15
N ILE A 528 16.02 3.21 -18.17
CA ILE A 528 17.15 2.35 -17.75
C ILE A 528 18.45 2.68 -18.49
N PRO A 529 18.47 2.96 -19.82
CA PRO A 529 19.68 3.44 -20.49
C PRO A 529 20.21 4.77 -19.94
N GLY A 530 19.34 5.74 -19.62
CA GLY A 530 19.73 7.01 -19.01
C GLY A 530 20.18 6.87 -17.55
N MET A 531 19.63 5.92 -16.80
CA MET A 531 20.13 5.55 -15.46
C MET A 531 21.54 4.95 -15.57
N ILE A 532 21.78 4.01 -16.49
CA ILE A 532 23.12 3.46 -16.75
C ILE A 532 24.10 4.57 -17.19
N GLU A 533 23.67 5.50 -18.04
CA GLU A 533 24.44 6.70 -18.43
C GLU A 533 24.80 7.55 -17.19
N ALA A 534 23.85 7.79 -16.29
CA ALA A 534 24.04 8.59 -15.08
C ALA A 534 25.01 7.96 -14.05
N TYR A 535 25.03 6.63 -13.93
CA TYR A 535 26.05 5.92 -13.16
C TYR A 535 27.43 5.88 -13.84
N GLY A 536 27.54 6.34 -15.09
CA GLY A 536 28.78 6.40 -15.85
C GLY A 536 29.10 5.12 -16.63
N GLY A 537 28.07 4.41 -17.10
CA GLY A 537 28.17 3.25 -17.98
C GLY A 537 28.10 1.90 -17.28
N ASN A 538 28.05 0.83 -18.08
CA ASN A 538 27.76 -0.54 -17.65
C ASN A 538 28.62 -1.02 -16.47
N GLU A 539 29.93 -0.77 -16.48
CA GLU A 539 30.87 -1.25 -15.44
C GLU A 539 30.59 -0.61 -14.07
N LYS A 540 30.31 0.69 -14.03
CA LYS A 540 29.98 1.40 -12.78
C LYS A 540 28.58 1.06 -12.29
N PHE A 541 27.63 0.86 -13.21
CA PHE A 541 26.29 0.40 -12.84
C PHE A 541 26.32 -1.03 -12.28
N GLU A 542 27.14 -1.92 -12.86
CA GLU A 542 27.39 -3.26 -12.30
C GLU A 542 27.95 -3.19 -10.89
N ALA A 543 28.95 -2.33 -10.67
CA ALA A 543 29.54 -2.13 -9.35
C ALA A 543 28.51 -1.59 -8.33
N LYS A 544 27.58 -0.70 -8.74
CA LYS A 544 26.52 -0.19 -7.86
C LYS A 544 25.48 -1.26 -7.49
N LEU A 545 25.09 -2.12 -8.44
CA LEU A 545 24.22 -3.27 -8.17
C LEU A 545 24.92 -4.28 -7.24
N ASP A 546 26.20 -4.57 -7.49
CA ASP A 546 27.02 -5.41 -6.61
C ASP A 546 27.16 -4.81 -5.21
N GLU A 547 27.33 -3.48 -5.08
CA GLU A 547 27.38 -2.78 -3.79
C GLU A 547 26.05 -2.93 -3.03
N MET A 548 24.89 -2.78 -3.69
CA MET A 548 23.58 -2.98 -3.07
C MET A 548 23.43 -4.39 -2.48
N PHE A 549 23.75 -5.42 -3.27
CA PHE A 549 23.57 -6.82 -2.89
C PHE A 549 24.62 -7.38 -1.91
N ASN A 550 25.74 -6.67 -1.70
CA ASN A 550 26.81 -7.05 -0.79
C ASN A 550 26.98 -6.11 0.42
N SER A 551 26.14 -5.06 0.51
CA SER A 551 26.06 -4.17 1.68
C SER A 551 25.58 -4.92 2.93
N GLU A 552 25.65 -4.28 4.10
CA GLU A 552 25.05 -4.81 5.33
C GLU A 552 23.53 -5.03 5.14
N SER A 553 23.01 -6.22 5.47
CA SER A 553 21.57 -6.52 5.50
C SER A 553 20.87 -5.86 6.70
N LYS A 554 20.91 -4.52 6.76
CA LYS A 554 20.36 -3.72 7.84
C LYS A 554 20.03 -2.29 7.39
N THR A 555 18.85 -1.80 7.76
CA THR A 555 18.44 -0.40 7.58
C THR A 555 18.88 0.49 8.75
N THR A 556 18.86 1.79 8.53
CA THR A 556 18.97 2.82 9.59
C THR A 556 17.68 3.67 9.59
N GLY A 557 17.54 4.62 10.53
CA GLY A 557 16.33 5.44 10.62
C GLY A 557 15.20 4.76 11.39
N ARG A 558 13.96 4.86 10.88
CA ARG A 558 12.78 4.22 11.50
C ARG A 558 12.76 2.72 11.23
N GLU A 559 12.21 1.95 12.17
CA GLU A 559 11.83 0.56 11.89
C GLU A 559 10.57 0.57 11.00
N GLN A 560 10.59 -0.23 9.94
CA GLN A 560 9.46 -0.43 9.01
C GLN A 560 9.24 -1.94 8.90
N VAL A 561 8.02 -2.39 9.21
CA VAL A 561 7.70 -3.82 9.35
C VAL A 561 7.74 -4.56 8.01
N ASP A 562 7.44 -3.86 6.92
CA ASP A 562 7.35 -4.39 5.55
C ASP A 562 8.75 -4.61 4.91
N VAL A 563 9.82 -4.02 5.47
CA VAL A 563 11.19 -4.13 4.91
C VAL A 563 11.87 -5.42 5.37
N THR A 564 11.44 -6.54 4.80
CA THR A 564 11.96 -7.89 5.10
C THR A 564 12.70 -8.51 3.91
N GLY A 565 13.31 -9.70 4.12
CA GLY A 565 13.99 -10.44 3.05
C GLY A 565 15.26 -9.76 2.52
N LEU A 566 16.06 -9.16 3.41
CA LEU A 566 17.24 -8.35 3.04
C LEU A 566 18.42 -9.16 2.48
N ILE A 567 18.76 -8.92 1.21
CA ILE A 567 19.99 -9.38 0.54
C ILE A 567 20.89 -8.15 0.34
N GLY A 568 21.66 -7.80 1.36
CA GLY A 568 22.21 -6.44 1.48
C GLY A 568 21.06 -5.44 1.62
N GLN A 569 21.00 -4.45 0.75
CA GLN A 569 19.93 -3.42 0.80
C GLN A 569 18.71 -3.73 -0.08
N TYR A 570 18.77 -4.78 -0.91
CA TYR A 570 17.60 -5.33 -1.60
C TYR A 570 16.66 -5.98 -0.58
N ALA A 571 15.39 -5.59 -0.52
CA ALA A 571 14.38 -6.18 0.37
C ALA A 571 13.33 -6.90 -0.48
N HIS A 572 13.16 -8.23 -0.36
CA HIS A 572 12.11 -8.90 -1.14
C HIS A 572 10.71 -8.79 -0.53
N GLY A 573 10.58 -8.46 0.75
CA GLY A 573 9.26 -8.29 1.37
C GLY A 573 8.53 -7.01 0.97
N ASN A 574 9.12 -6.17 0.12
CA ASN A 574 8.54 -4.91 -0.34
C ASN A 574 8.89 -4.60 -1.80
N GLU A 575 7.87 -4.14 -2.50
CA GLU A 575 7.66 -3.89 -3.92
C GLU A 575 8.70 -3.02 -4.66
N PRO A 576 9.33 -1.98 -4.07
CA PRO A 576 10.33 -1.15 -4.73
C PRO A 576 11.56 -1.93 -5.22
N SER A 577 11.85 -3.08 -4.61
CA SER A 577 13.00 -3.92 -4.99
C SER A 577 12.72 -4.86 -6.17
N HIS A 578 11.45 -5.15 -6.50
CA HIS A 578 11.07 -6.34 -7.27
C HIS A 578 11.68 -6.47 -8.68
N HIS A 579 11.98 -5.35 -9.35
CA HIS A 579 12.63 -5.34 -10.66
C HIS A 579 14.17 -5.40 -10.61
N MET A 580 14.81 -5.10 -9.47
CA MET A 580 16.23 -4.78 -9.41
C MET A 580 17.16 -5.93 -9.80
N THR A 581 16.78 -7.17 -9.49
CA THR A 581 17.55 -8.37 -9.87
C THR A 581 17.72 -8.47 -11.38
N TYR A 582 16.75 -7.99 -12.17
CA TYR A 582 16.74 -8.02 -13.62
C TYR A 582 17.55 -6.90 -14.27
N LEU A 583 18.06 -5.92 -13.50
CA LEU A 583 18.86 -4.82 -14.04
C LEU A 583 20.21 -5.28 -14.61
N TYR A 584 20.77 -6.40 -14.12
CA TYR A 584 21.98 -7.00 -14.70
C TYR A 584 21.79 -7.48 -16.15
N ASN A 585 20.57 -7.87 -16.57
CA ASN A 585 20.32 -8.22 -17.98
C ASN A 585 20.57 -7.03 -18.92
N TYR A 586 20.26 -5.80 -18.51
CA TYR A 586 20.41 -4.59 -19.33
C TYR A 586 21.88 -4.20 -19.57
N ILE A 587 22.80 -4.66 -18.72
CA ILE A 587 24.26 -4.47 -18.88
C ILE A 587 24.99 -5.73 -19.39
N GLY A 588 24.25 -6.76 -19.80
CA GLY A 588 24.81 -7.98 -20.40
C GLY A 588 25.36 -8.99 -19.39
N LYS A 589 24.86 -8.99 -18.14
CA LYS A 589 25.25 -9.91 -17.04
C LYS A 589 24.10 -10.82 -16.57
N PRO A 590 23.36 -11.51 -17.46
CA PRO A 590 22.18 -12.29 -17.09
C PRO A 590 22.46 -13.45 -16.11
N GLU A 591 23.71 -13.90 -16.01
CA GLU A 591 24.16 -14.88 -15.02
C GLU A 591 24.02 -14.36 -13.57
N LYS A 592 24.20 -13.05 -13.34
CA LYS A 592 23.98 -12.42 -12.02
C LYS A 592 22.49 -12.31 -11.69
N THR A 593 21.65 -11.93 -12.66
CA THR A 593 20.18 -12.00 -12.50
C THR A 593 19.74 -13.43 -12.16
N GLN A 594 20.21 -14.42 -12.92
CA GLN A 594 19.88 -15.83 -12.67
C GLN A 594 20.24 -16.24 -11.24
N GLN A 595 21.45 -15.91 -10.77
CA GLN A 595 21.91 -16.25 -9.42
C GLN A 595 21.01 -15.65 -8.33
N LYS A 596 20.64 -14.37 -8.45
CA LYS A 596 19.80 -13.68 -7.45
C LYS A 596 18.36 -14.17 -7.49
N VAL A 597 17.78 -14.38 -8.67
CA VAL A 597 16.42 -14.90 -8.82
C VAL A 597 16.32 -16.35 -8.33
N ASP A 598 17.29 -17.22 -8.66
CA ASP A 598 17.31 -18.59 -8.13
C ASP A 598 17.46 -18.62 -6.60
N TYR A 599 18.25 -17.72 -6.00
CA TYR A 599 18.31 -17.61 -4.53
C TYR A 599 16.94 -17.27 -3.95
N ILE A 600 16.31 -16.20 -4.43
CA ILE A 600 15.00 -15.73 -3.95
C ILE A 600 13.92 -16.83 -4.09
N LEU A 601 13.82 -17.46 -5.26
CA LEU A 601 12.83 -18.51 -5.54
C LEU A 601 12.97 -19.77 -4.67
N ASN A 602 14.15 -20.03 -4.08
CA ASN A 602 14.37 -21.18 -3.21
C ASN A 602 14.33 -20.81 -1.71
N GLU A 603 14.74 -19.60 -1.31
CA GLU A 603 14.90 -19.23 0.10
C GLU A 603 13.74 -18.40 0.68
N PHE A 604 13.03 -17.62 -0.14
CA PHE A 604 11.97 -16.70 0.32
C PHE A 604 10.54 -17.18 0.04
N TYR A 605 10.37 -18.32 -0.67
CA TYR A 605 9.08 -18.94 -0.93
C TYR A 605 9.07 -20.38 -0.44
N LYS A 606 8.22 -20.69 0.54
CA LYS A 606 8.18 -22.00 1.21
C LYS A 606 6.75 -22.55 1.29
N ASN A 607 6.65 -23.86 1.47
CA ASN A 607 5.38 -24.56 1.67
C ASN A 607 5.05 -24.70 3.17
N THR A 608 4.99 -23.57 3.85
CA THR A 608 4.74 -23.42 5.29
C THR A 608 3.85 -22.20 5.53
N PRO A 609 3.23 -22.05 6.71
CA PRO A 609 2.38 -20.88 6.99
C PRO A 609 3.12 -19.54 6.86
N ASP A 610 4.36 -19.48 7.37
CA ASP A 610 5.36 -18.42 7.19
C ASP A 610 6.06 -18.46 5.81
N GLY A 611 5.36 -18.98 4.80
CA GLY A 611 5.95 -19.32 3.50
C GLY A 611 6.18 -18.14 2.56
N LEU A 612 5.77 -16.94 2.95
CA LEU A 612 6.03 -15.65 2.30
C LEU A 612 6.87 -14.78 3.24
N ILE A 613 7.83 -14.05 2.69
CA ILE A 613 8.79 -13.27 3.50
C ILE A 613 8.23 -11.91 3.96
N GLY A 614 7.20 -11.42 3.28
CA GLY A 614 6.42 -10.21 3.60
C GLY A 614 5.00 -10.36 3.08
N ASN A 615 4.25 -9.26 3.07
CA ASN A 615 2.87 -9.14 2.63
C ASN A 615 2.64 -9.79 1.25
N GLU A 616 1.49 -10.45 1.02
CA GLU A 616 1.16 -10.99 -0.32
C GLU A 616 0.62 -9.92 -1.29
N ASP A 617 0.19 -8.76 -0.76
CA ASP A 617 -0.31 -7.57 -1.47
C ASP A 617 -1.14 -7.89 -2.72
N CYS A 618 -2.31 -8.47 -2.47
CA CYS A 618 -3.32 -8.82 -3.46
C CYS A 618 -2.82 -9.76 -4.58
N GLY A 619 -1.75 -10.52 -4.32
CA GLY A 619 -1.14 -11.46 -5.26
C GLY A 619 0.13 -10.94 -5.95
N GLN A 620 0.67 -9.78 -5.58
CA GLN A 620 1.84 -9.21 -6.22
C GLN A 620 3.11 -10.05 -5.98
N MET A 621 3.35 -10.50 -4.75
CA MET A 621 4.48 -11.40 -4.41
C MET A 621 4.38 -12.72 -5.18
N SER A 622 3.21 -13.34 -5.18
CA SER A 622 2.97 -14.56 -5.94
C SER A 622 3.08 -14.38 -7.45
N ALA A 623 2.70 -13.22 -8.00
CA ALA A 623 2.90 -12.91 -9.41
C ALA A 623 4.40 -12.78 -9.76
N TRP A 624 5.20 -12.20 -8.87
CA TRP A 624 6.66 -12.20 -9.00
C TRP A 624 7.19 -13.63 -9.05
N TYR A 625 6.75 -14.52 -8.15
CA TYR A 625 7.16 -15.94 -8.15
C TYR A 625 6.77 -16.66 -9.44
N VAL A 626 5.51 -16.52 -9.88
CA VAL A 626 4.98 -17.18 -11.08
C VAL A 626 5.80 -16.76 -12.30
N LEU A 627 5.95 -15.46 -12.56
CA LEU A 627 6.70 -14.97 -13.72
C LEU A 627 8.19 -15.38 -13.65
N SER A 628 8.84 -15.12 -12.52
CA SER A 628 10.26 -15.40 -12.33
C SER A 628 10.59 -16.88 -12.47
N SER A 629 9.75 -17.77 -11.95
CA SER A 629 9.92 -19.23 -12.05
C SER A 629 9.62 -19.78 -13.46
N MET A 630 8.79 -19.10 -14.25
CA MET A 630 8.64 -19.32 -15.69
C MET A 630 9.85 -18.84 -16.51
N GLY A 631 10.77 -18.11 -15.89
CA GLY A 631 11.98 -17.56 -16.51
C GLY A 631 11.74 -16.25 -17.26
N MET A 632 10.73 -15.46 -16.87
CA MET A 632 10.42 -14.17 -17.49
C MET A 632 10.01 -13.09 -16.49
N TYR A 633 10.19 -11.82 -16.82
CA TYR A 633 9.73 -10.70 -15.99
C TYR A 633 9.54 -9.43 -16.83
N VAL A 634 8.63 -8.54 -16.43
CA VAL A 634 8.45 -7.21 -17.05
C VAL A 634 9.02 -6.17 -16.09
N VAL A 635 10.20 -5.63 -16.41
CA VAL A 635 10.82 -4.56 -15.59
C VAL A 635 10.09 -3.22 -15.78
N THR A 636 9.49 -3.00 -16.95
CA THR A 636 8.84 -1.74 -17.30
C THR A 636 7.44 -2.02 -17.87
N PRO A 637 6.42 -2.23 -17.04
CA PRO A 637 5.04 -2.37 -17.51
C PRO A 637 4.65 -1.14 -18.36
N GLY A 638 3.91 -1.35 -19.44
CA GLY A 638 3.78 -0.36 -20.52
C GLY A 638 4.74 -0.58 -21.69
N ASN A 639 5.78 -1.39 -21.49
CA ASN A 639 6.57 -1.99 -22.57
C ASN A 639 6.06 -3.42 -22.85
N ALA A 640 5.94 -3.80 -24.12
CA ALA A 640 5.56 -5.16 -24.52
C ALA A 640 6.70 -6.19 -24.35
N GLU A 641 7.93 -5.74 -24.11
CA GLU A 641 9.10 -6.61 -23.95
C GLU A 641 9.15 -7.33 -22.59
N TRP A 642 9.56 -8.60 -22.63
CA TRP A 642 9.77 -9.45 -21.44
C TRP A 642 11.26 -9.78 -21.32
N ILE A 643 11.84 -9.48 -20.16
CA ILE A 643 13.17 -9.96 -19.79
C ILE A 643 13.09 -11.47 -19.61
N LYS A 644 14.13 -12.18 -20.07
CA LYS A 644 14.19 -13.66 -20.08
C LYS A 644 15.42 -14.15 -19.33
N ILE A 645 15.22 -15.18 -18.53
CA ILE A 645 16.26 -15.95 -17.83
C ILE A 645 15.97 -17.45 -18.01
N LYS A 646 16.74 -18.33 -17.38
CA LYS A 646 16.51 -19.78 -17.44
C LYS A 646 15.28 -20.13 -16.59
N PRO A 647 14.28 -20.86 -17.12
CA PRO A 647 13.12 -21.27 -16.35
C PRO A 647 13.51 -22.23 -15.21
N HIS A 648 12.81 -22.09 -14.08
CA HIS A 648 13.01 -22.93 -12.91
C HIS A 648 12.56 -24.38 -13.17
N TYR A 649 11.42 -24.54 -13.84
CA TYR A 649 10.83 -25.83 -14.23
C TYR A 649 11.41 -26.41 -15.51
N GLU A 650 11.30 -27.73 -15.71
CA GLU A 650 11.81 -28.41 -16.92
C GLU A 650 11.02 -28.01 -18.18
N LYS A 651 9.70 -27.92 -18.01
CA LYS A 651 8.72 -27.54 -19.02
C LYS A 651 7.60 -26.74 -18.36
N ILE A 652 7.29 -25.58 -18.91
CA ILE A 652 6.07 -24.80 -18.64
C ILE A 652 5.22 -24.81 -19.92
N LYS A 653 3.90 -24.95 -19.80
CA LYS A 653 2.94 -24.76 -20.89
C LYS A 653 1.91 -23.71 -20.49
N ILE A 654 1.87 -22.59 -21.20
CA ILE A 654 0.90 -21.51 -21.02
C ILE A 654 -0.23 -21.75 -22.00
N ASN A 655 -1.48 -21.73 -21.55
CA ASN A 655 -2.69 -21.89 -22.37
C ASN A 655 -3.41 -20.55 -22.47
N PHE A 656 -3.62 -20.07 -23.70
CA PHE A 656 -4.23 -18.78 -23.99
C PHE A 656 -5.74 -18.91 -24.24
N GLU A 657 -6.48 -17.80 -24.07
CA GLU A 657 -7.94 -17.74 -24.26
C GLU A 657 -8.40 -18.16 -25.66
N ASN A 658 -7.57 -17.94 -26.68
CA ASN A 658 -7.81 -18.36 -28.07
C ASN A 658 -7.54 -19.86 -28.33
N LYS A 659 -7.25 -20.65 -27.28
CA LYS A 659 -6.88 -22.08 -27.30
C LYS A 659 -5.51 -22.41 -27.90
N GLU A 660 -4.71 -21.41 -28.23
CA GLU A 660 -3.29 -21.62 -28.52
C GLU A 660 -2.53 -21.89 -27.21
N SER A 661 -1.31 -22.42 -27.31
CA SER A 661 -0.46 -22.61 -26.14
C SER A 661 1.02 -22.40 -26.46
N LEU A 662 1.76 -21.79 -25.53
CA LEU A 662 3.21 -21.64 -25.59
C LEU A 662 3.87 -22.66 -24.67
N THR A 663 4.84 -23.42 -25.18
CA THR A 663 5.67 -24.32 -24.36
C THR A 663 7.07 -23.73 -24.19
N ILE A 664 7.47 -23.49 -22.94
CA ILE A 664 8.81 -23.05 -22.55
C ILE A 664 9.55 -24.26 -21.97
N THR A 665 10.78 -24.49 -22.41
CA THR A 665 11.68 -25.49 -21.81
C THR A 665 13.05 -24.89 -21.54
N LYS A 666 13.85 -25.54 -20.70
CA LYS A 666 15.24 -25.17 -20.44
C LYS A 666 16.14 -25.13 -21.68
N SER A 667 15.72 -25.70 -22.81
CA SER A 667 16.45 -25.71 -24.10
C SER A 667 15.82 -24.84 -25.20
N ALA A 668 14.55 -24.41 -25.06
CA ALA A 668 13.76 -23.84 -26.17
C ALA A 668 13.41 -22.34 -26.04
N LEU A 669 14.21 -21.56 -25.31
CA LEU A 669 14.05 -20.08 -25.14
C LEU A 669 14.10 -19.25 -26.45
N LYS A 670 14.25 -19.88 -27.63
CA LYS A 670 14.40 -19.23 -28.95
C LYS A 670 13.14 -19.23 -29.83
N GLY A 671 12.01 -19.76 -29.37
CA GLY A 671 10.76 -19.80 -30.15
C GLY A 671 9.62 -19.01 -29.52
N TYR A 672 9.12 -17.98 -30.20
CA TYR A 672 7.86 -17.27 -29.92
C TYR A 672 7.78 -16.38 -28.65
N LEU A 673 8.72 -15.43 -28.57
CA LEU A 673 8.46 -14.02 -28.20
C LEU A 673 9.46 -13.22 -29.05
N LYS A 674 9.15 -13.12 -30.35
CA LYS A 674 10.12 -12.78 -31.39
C LYS A 674 10.10 -11.28 -31.69
N GLU A 675 11.21 -10.62 -31.36
CA GLU A 675 11.72 -9.42 -32.03
C GLU A 675 10.76 -8.23 -32.11
N VAL A 676 10.28 -7.83 -30.93
CA VAL A 676 11.05 -6.79 -30.23
C VAL A 676 11.57 -7.35 -28.90
N LEU A 677 12.71 -6.95 -28.32
CA LEU A 677 13.91 -6.24 -28.81
C LEU A 677 13.77 -5.28 -29.99
N ALA A 678 13.28 -4.07 -29.74
CA ALA A 678 13.83 -2.91 -30.42
C ALA A 678 15.22 -2.66 -29.80
N LYS A 679 16.23 -2.24 -30.59
CA LYS A 679 17.14 -1.23 -30.02
C LYS A 679 16.18 -0.11 -29.66
N ALA A 680 15.96 0.16 -28.36
CA ALA A 680 15.01 1.17 -27.90
C ALA A 680 15.15 2.36 -28.85
N GLU A 681 14.12 2.60 -29.68
CA GLU A 681 14.22 3.68 -30.65
C GLU A 681 14.57 4.89 -29.82
N LYS A 682 15.61 5.63 -30.23
CA LYS A 682 15.97 6.84 -29.51
C LYS A 682 14.80 7.79 -29.70
N ASP A 683 13.87 7.72 -28.76
CA ASP A 683 12.68 8.53 -28.72
C ASP A 683 13.20 9.95 -28.70
N ASN A 684 13.01 10.65 -29.82
CA ASN A 684 13.57 11.97 -30.05
C ASN A 684 12.70 13.00 -29.31
N PHE A 685 12.77 12.96 -27.98
CA PHE A 685 12.23 13.96 -27.07
C PHE A 685 13.36 14.83 -26.51
N THR A 686 13.01 16.03 -26.07
CA THR A 686 13.96 16.94 -25.42
C THR A 686 14.28 16.42 -24.02
N LYS A 687 15.50 15.90 -23.80
CA LYS A 687 16.03 15.62 -22.45
C LYS A 687 16.01 16.93 -21.63
N ILE A 688 15.61 16.86 -20.36
CA ILE A 688 15.66 18.04 -19.48
C ILE A 688 17.11 18.41 -19.13
N THR A 689 17.36 19.70 -18.94
CA THR A 689 18.52 20.18 -18.17
C THR A 689 18.14 20.07 -16.68
N PRO A 690 18.88 19.31 -15.84
CA PRO A 690 18.56 19.19 -14.43
C PRO A 690 18.62 20.54 -13.71
N VAL A 691 17.69 20.76 -12.78
CA VAL A 691 17.71 21.97 -11.92
C VAL A 691 19.00 22.04 -11.09
N PRO A 692 19.58 23.23 -10.87
CA PRO A 692 20.76 23.37 -10.02
C PRO A 692 20.46 22.96 -8.57
N VAL A 693 21.51 22.64 -7.81
CA VAL A 693 21.43 22.36 -6.37
C VAL A 693 21.96 23.57 -5.61
N ILE A 694 21.16 24.08 -4.68
CA ILE A 694 21.51 25.23 -3.85
C ILE A 694 22.39 24.77 -2.68
N GLU A 695 23.58 25.34 -2.58
CA GLU A 695 24.52 25.05 -1.49
C GLU A 695 24.62 26.23 -0.54
N ALA A 696 24.24 26.00 0.71
CA ALA A 696 24.34 26.97 1.80
C ALA A 696 24.68 26.26 3.12
N GLN A 697 25.04 27.02 4.15
CA GLN A 697 25.31 26.47 5.49
C GLN A 697 24.03 26.12 6.29
N GLY A 698 22.87 26.61 5.87
CA GLY A 698 21.56 26.36 6.50
C GLY A 698 20.45 27.21 5.87
N LYS A 699 19.21 27.12 6.39
CA LYS A 699 18.11 28.03 6.00
C LYS A 699 18.26 29.44 6.60
N SER A 700 19.03 29.60 7.68
CA SER A 700 19.14 30.85 8.45
C SER A 700 20.58 31.31 8.68
N PHE A 701 20.80 32.61 8.94
CA PHE A 701 22.13 33.19 9.16
C PHE A 701 22.13 34.43 10.07
N LYS A 702 23.25 34.69 10.76
CA LYS A 702 23.41 35.83 11.69
C LYS A 702 23.75 37.14 10.95
N GLU A 703 24.93 37.21 10.36
CA GLU A 703 25.41 38.42 9.66
C GLU A 703 25.32 38.29 8.14
N LYS A 704 25.82 37.18 7.60
CA LYS A 704 25.84 36.87 6.17
C LYS A 704 25.65 35.38 5.90
N MET A 705 25.01 35.04 4.78
CA MET A 705 24.99 33.69 4.21
C MET A 705 25.83 33.67 2.92
N SER A 706 26.66 32.65 2.77
CA SER A 706 27.24 32.31 1.46
C SER A 706 26.34 31.28 0.80
N VAL A 707 25.89 31.58 -0.42
CA VAL A 707 25.13 30.67 -1.28
C VAL A 707 25.94 30.38 -2.54
N ARG A 708 26.08 29.10 -2.85
CA ARG A 708 26.76 28.56 -4.03
C ARG A 708 25.83 27.59 -4.75
N PHE A 709 26.24 27.11 -5.92
CA PHE A 709 25.48 26.10 -6.67
C PHE A 709 26.39 24.97 -7.12
N ALA A 710 25.85 23.76 -7.03
CA ALA A 710 26.34 22.58 -7.71
C ALA A 710 25.37 22.21 -8.85
N SER A 711 25.89 21.54 -9.86
CA SER A 711 25.11 21.01 -10.99
C SER A 711 25.81 19.79 -11.56
N PRO A 712 25.08 18.78 -12.06
CA PRO A 712 25.67 17.73 -12.88
C PRO A 712 26.40 18.27 -14.11
N ASP A 713 25.81 19.24 -14.79
CA ASP A 713 26.39 19.86 -15.97
C ASP A 713 27.33 21.00 -15.55
N LYS A 714 28.63 20.69 -15.42
CA LYS A 714 29.70 21.66 -15.13
C LYS A 714 29.97 22.66 -16.26
N THR A 715 29.30 22.52 -17.41
CA THR A 715 29.39 23.45 -18.56
C THR A 715 28.18 24.38 -18.68
N ALA A 716 27.12 24.16 -17.90
CA ALA A 716 25.95 25.01 -17.87
C ALA A 716 26.25 26.41 -17.30
N ASN A 717 25.55 27.40 -17.83
CA ASN A 717 25.45 28.74 -17.26
C ASN A 717 24.34 28.74 -16.19
N TYR A 718 24.55 29.45 -15.08
CA TYR A 718 23.55 29.57 -14.02
C TYR A 718 23.05 30.99 -13.92
N PHE A 719 21.75 31.12 -13.63
CA PHE A 719 21.10 32.40 -13.46
C PHE A 719 20.34 32.43 -12.15
N TYR A 720 20.33 33.60 -11.51
CA TYR A 720 19.65 33.82 -10.24
C TYR A 720 18.93 35.16 -10.19
N LYS A 721 17.86 35.22 -9.41
CA LYS A 721 17.30 36.48 -8.90
C LYS A 721 17.16 36.44 -7.38
N VAL A 722 17.12 37.63 -6.80
CA VAL A 722 16.90 37.87 -5.37
C VAL A 722 15.59 38.65 -5.24
N ASN A 723 14.68 38.16 -4.40
CA ASN A 723 13.33 38.68 -4.19
C ASN A 723 12.62 38.92 -5.55
N ASN A 724 11.94 40.05 -5.71
CA ASN A 724 11.26 40.44 -6.95
C ASN A 724 12.21 41.07 -8.01
N GLY A 725 13.51 40.78 -7.96
CA GLY A 725 14.50 41.25 -8.92
C GLY A 725 14.50 40.49 -10.25
N ASN A 726 15.26 41.00 -11.23
CA ASN A 726 15.51 40.32 -12.50
C ASN A 726 16.59 39.24 -12.36
N PHE A 727 16.51 38.20 -13.20
CA PHE A 727 17.55 37.18 -13.31
C PHE A 727 18.88 37.77 -13.82
N LYS A 728 19.99 37.31 -13.24
CA LYS A 728 21.37 37.71 -13.54
C LYS A 728 22.24 36.46 -13.63
N ALA A 729 23.27 36.49 -14.47
CA ALA A 729 24.27 35.42 -14.51
C ALA A 729 24.98 35.28 -13.15
N PHE A 730 25.14 34.05 -12.67
CA PHE A 730 25.86 33.72 -11.46
C PHE A 730 27.34 33.44 -11.76
N ALA A 731 28.24 33.96 -10.92
CA ALA A 731 29.69 33.82 -11.13
C ALA A 731 30.33 32.68 -10.33
N LYS A 732 30.19 32.67 -8.99
CA LYS A 732 30.80 31.66 -8.11
C LYS A 732 30.22 31.60 -6.70
N GLU A 733 29.83 32.75 -6.15
CA GLU A 733 29.30 32.86 -4.79
C GLU A 733 28.37 34.07 -4.71
N LEU A 734 27.26 33.94 -3.98
CA LEU A 734 26.33 35.01 -3.64
C LEU A 734 26.37 35.22 -2.13
N ILE A 735 26.59 36.45 -1.68
CA ILE A 735 26.57 36.80 -0.27
C ILE A 735 25.27 37.53 0.04
N LEU A 736 24.45 36.94 0.91
CA LEU A 736 23.24 37.56 1.45
C LEU A 736 23.57 38.23 2.78
N THR A 737 23.00 39.42 3.03
CA THR A 737 23.11 40.15 4.31
C THR A 737 21.76 40.45 4.95
N GLU A 738 20.67 40.08 4.28
CA GLU A 738 19.26 40.33 4.64
C GLU A 738 18.40 39.13 4.24
N THR A 739 17.26 38.93 4.90
CA THR A 739 16.30 37.87 4.54
C THR A 739 15.96 37.98 3.06
N SER A 740 16.11 36.88 2.33
CA SER A 740 16.05 36.88 0.87
C SER A 740 15.40 35.60 0.35
N ASP A 741 14.44 35.76 -0.55
CA ASP A 741 13.95 34.70 -1.42
C ASP A 741 14.82 34.65 -2.68
N LEU A 742 15.23 33.47 -3.10
CA LEU A 742 16.07 33.25 -4.27
C LEU A 742 15.38 32.30 -5.23
N GLN A 743 15.57 32.55 -6.53
CA GLN A 743 15.17 31.63 -7.59
C GLN A 743 16.32 31.43 -8.57
N PHE A 744 16.51 30.20 -9.03
CA PHE A 744 17.62 29.77 -9.88
C PHE A 744 17.16 28.88 -11.04
N TYR A 745 17.87 28.97 -12.16
CA TYR A 745 17.82 27.98 -13.23
C TYR A 745 19.21 27.78 -13.85
N SER A 746 19.38 26.66 -14.55
CA SER A 746 20.55 26.35 -15.37
C SER A 746 20.20 26.41 -16.86
N ASP A 747 21.14 26.85 -17.69
CA ASP A 747 21.06 26.85 -19.15
C ASP A 747 22.29 26.10 -19.69
N ASN A 748 22.06 25.00 -20.41
CA ASN A 748 23.15 24.17 -20.93
C ASN A 748 23.88 24.77 -22.15
N GLY A 749 23.50 25.98 -22.59
CA GLY A 749 24.10 26.65 -23.75
C GLY A 749 23.74 26.02 -25.11
N GLN A 750 22.90 24.97 -25.11
CA GLN A 750 22.43 24.26 -26.31
C GLN A 750 20.91 24.48 -26.53
N GLY A 751 20.33 25.48 -25.87
CA GLY A 751 18.92 25.84 -25.98
C GLY A 751 17.98 25.08 -25.05
N SER A 752 18.51 24.38 -24.02
CA SER A 752 17.70 23.73 -22.98
C SER A 752 17.97 24.35 -21.61
N VAL A 753 16.92 24.95 -21.05
CA VAL A 753 16.90 25.62 -19.75
C VAL A 753 16.17 24.72 -18.75
N SER A 754 16.66 24.63 -17.51
CA SER A 754 15.97 23.90 -16.45
C SER A 754 14.69 24.61 -16.02
N ASP A 755 13.82 23.88 -15.33
CA ASP A 755 12.78 24.50 -14.52
C ASP A 755 13.42 25.30 -13.35
N THR A 756 12.64 26.17 -12.69
CA THR A 756 13.17 27.08 -11.66
C THR A 756 13.12 26.46 -10.27
N ILE A 757 14.25 26.40 -9.58
CA ILE A 757 14.35 26.00 -8.17
C ILE A 757 14.39 27.23 -7.26
N SER A 758 13.75 27.15 -6.09
CA SER A 758 13.63 28.28 -5.15
C SER A 758 14.21 27.95 -3.78
N ALA A 759 14.64 28.98 -3.04
CA ALA A 759 15.04 28.88 -1.65
C ALA A 759 14.81 30.20 -0.90
N THR A 760 14.38 30.11 0.36
CA THR A 760 14.27 31.25 1.27
C THR A 760 15.39 31.19 2.30
N PHE A 761 16.06 32.32 2.52
CA PHE A 761 17.12 32.45 3.52
C PHE A 761 16.76 33.50 4.55
N ILE A 762 16.69 33.10 5.83
CA ILE A 762 16.22 33.96 6.92
C ILE A 762 17.42 34.58 7.66
N LYS A 763 17.46 35.91 7.77
CA LYS A 763 18.37 36.57 8.69
C LYS A 763 17.83 36.43 10.12
N LYS A 764 18.61 35.79 10.99
CA LYS A 764 18.26 35.61 12.41
C LYS A 764 18.01 36.97 13.07
N PRO A 765 16.97 37.10 13.92
CA PRO A 765 16.66 38.36 14.60
C PRO A 765 17.70 38.76 15.65
N ASN A 766 18.59 37.83 16.03
CA ASN A 766 19.60 38.00 17.07
C ASN A 766 20.80 37.06 16.83
N ASN A 767 21.86 37.23 17.63
CA ASN A 767 23.07 36.41 17.57
C ASN A 767 23.13 35.32 18.67
N TYR A 768 22.00 34.99 19.32
CA TYR A 768 21.95 34.07 20.46
C TYR A 768 22.44 32.67 20.08
N THR A 769 22.78 31.86 21.08
CA THR A 769 23.18 30.46 20.91
C THR A 769 22.40 29.60 21.89
N VAL A 770 22.03 28.39 21.50
CA VAL A 770 21.27 27.47 22.35
C VAL A 770 22.09 26.22 22.68
N GLN A 771 21.99 25.75 23.92
CA GLN A 771 22.46 24.45 24.35
C GLN A 771 21.26 23.60 24.75
N ILE A 772 20.92 22.64 23.90
CA ILE A 772 19.89 21.65 24.18
C ILE A 772 20.45 20.63 25.18
N LYS A 773 19.65 20.23 26.17
CA LYS A 773 19.98 19.21 27.18
C LYS A 773 19.31 17.87 26.88
N SER A 774 18.11 17.90 26.30
CA SER A 774 17.39 16.73 25.80
C SER A 774 17.94 16.23 24.46
N LYS A 775 17.72 14.96 24.13
CA LYS A 775 18.15 14.36 22.86
C LYS A 775 16.95 14.30 21.90
N TYR A 776 16.97 15.12 20.86
CA TYR A 776 15.95 15.08 19.81
C TYR A 776 16.03 13.77 19.00
N ASN A 777 14.90 13.35 18.44
CA ASN A 777 14.83 12.23 17.52
C ASN A 777 15.53 12.63 16.19
N PRO A 778 16.44 11.82 15.63
CA PRO A 778 17.11 12.14 14.36
C PRO A 778 16.18 12.53 13.20
N GLN A 779 15.00 11.93 13.13
CA GLN A 779 13.97 12.21 12.12
C GLN A 779 13.34 13.61 12.26
N TYR A 780 13.37 14.17 13.47
CA TYR A 780 12.73 15.44 13.84
C TYR A 780 13.78 16.37 14.45
N HIS A 781 14.81 16.69 13.65
CA HIS A 781 15.96 17.48 14.11
C HIS A 781 15.84 18.99 13.86
N ALA A 782 14.90 19.46 13.03
CA ALA A 782 14.71 20.89 12.67
C ALA A 782 15.99 21.61 12.19
N GLY A 783 16.92 20.91 11.52
CA GLY A 783 18.22 21.47 11.14
C GLY A 783 19.30 21.42 12.24
N GLY A 784 19.01 20.82 13.39
CA GLY A 784 19.94 20.62 14.51
C GLY A 784 19.74 21.63 15.64
N ASP A 785 20.77 21.79 16.50
CA ASP A 785 20.68 22.56 17.75
C ASP A 785 20.11 23.98 17.58
N GLU A 786 20.54 24.70 16.54
CA GLU A 786 20.15 26.09 16.29
C GLU A 786 18.69 26.26 15.82
N GLY A 787 17.98 25.18 15.45
CA GLY A 787 16.61 25.17 14.92
C GLY A 787 15.50 25.62 15.88
N LEU A 788 15.86 25.92 17.14
CA LEU A 788 14.95 26.52 18.13
C LEU A 788 15.10 28.05 18.22
N ILE A 789 16.05 28.65 17.52
CA ILE A 789 16.38 30.09 17.56
C ILE A 789 16.83 30.59 16.18
N ASP A 790 16.19 30.10 15.13
CA ASP A 790 16.66 30.24 13.76
C ASP A 790 15.76 31.15 12.90
N GLY A 791 14.55 31.44 13.38
CA GLY A 791 13.58 32.30 12.74
C GLY A 791 12.66 31.57 11.75
N VAL A 792 12.79 30.25 11.60
CA VAL A 792 11.91 29.41 10.77
C VAL A 792 10.76 28.89 11.64
N PHE A 793 9.55 29.37 11.37
CA PHE A 793 8.35 28.97 12.11
C PHE A 793 7.72 27.73 11.48
N GLY A 794 7.58 26.66 12.26
CA GLY A 794 6.87 25.45 11.87
C GLY A 794 5.38 25.71 11.61
N ASN A 795 4.83 25.00 10.62
CA ASN A 795 3.40 24.94 10.30
C ASN A 795 2.79 23.57 10.71
N GLU A 796 1.48 23.40 10.52
CA GLU A 796 0.74 22.21 10.93
C GLU A 796 1.25 20.90 10.31
N ASN A 797 1.82 20.94 9.10
CA ASN A 797 2.44 19.76 8.49
C ASN A 797 3.86 19.56 9.02
N TRP A 798 3.95 18.97 10.21
CA TRP A 798 5.21 18.67 10.88
C TRP A 798 6.16 17.75 10.08
N ARG A 799 5.65 17.02 9.07
CA ARG A 799 6.46 16.15 8.19
C ARG A 799 7.44 16.93 7.31
N LYS A 800 7.25 18.24 7.15
CA LYS A 800 8.22 19.15 6.50
C LYS A 800 9.53 19.29 7.28
N GLY A 801 9.59 18.78 8.52
CA GLY A 801 10.83 18.67 9.29
C GLY A 801 11.38 20.01 9.78
N ASP A 802 10.51 21.00 10.00
CA ASP A 802 10.82 22.29 10.63
C ASP A 802 10.41 22.30 12.13
N TRP A 803 10.14 21.11 12.70
CA TRP A 803 9.83 20.90 14.12
C TRP A 803 10.88 19.98 14.77
N GLN A 804 11.23 20.26 16.02
CA GLN A 804 12.18 19.43 16.77
C GLN A 804 11.42 18.51 17.74
N GLY A 805 11.60 17.19 17.58
CA GLY A 805 10.80 16.16 18.24
C GLY A 805 11.53 15.39 19.32
N TYR A 806 10.90 15.20 20.48
CA TYR A 806 11.45 14.50 21.65
C TYR A 806 10.48 13.45 22.15
N GLN A 807 10.82 12.17 22.03
CA GLN A 807 10.00 11.07 22.51
C GLN A 807 10.41 10.62 23.91
N GLY A 808 9.43 10.28 24.76
CA GLY A 808 9.64 9.61 26.06
C GLY A 808 10.39 10.42 27.12
N GLN A 809 10.68 11.70 26.86
CA GLN A 809 11.54 12.55 27.69
C GLN A 809 11.02 13.99 27.75
N ASP A 810 11.31 14.68 28.86
CA ASP A 810 11.14 16.13 28.96
C ASP A 810 12.04 16.85 27.94
N PHE A 811 11.58 18.01 27.47
CA PHE A 811 12.41 18.97 26.76
C PHE A 811 13.10 19.93 27.74
N GLU A 812 14.41 20.12 27.64
CA GLU A 812 15.14 21.20 28.31
C GLU A 812 16.22 21.79 27.38
N ALA A 813 16.28 23.12 27.31
CA ALA A 813 17.33 23.87 26.61
C ALA A 813 17.69 25.17 27.34
N VAL A 814 18.89 25.68 27.10
CA VAL A 814 19.39 26.96 27.61
C VAL A 814 19.83 27.85 26.46
N VAL A 815 19.23 29.03 26.32
CA VAL A 815 19.63 30.06 25.36
C VAL A 815 20.55 31.08 26.04
N ASP A 816 21.77 31.26 25.51
CA ASP A 816 22.68 32.36 25.86
C ASP A 816 22.42 33.56 24.93
N LEU A 817 22.04 34.68 25.56
CA LEU A 817 21.77 35.96 24.92
C LEU A 817 23.04 36.68 24.44
N THR A 818 24.22 36.07 24.62
CA THR A 818 25.60 36.54 24.37
C THR A 818 26.07 37.69 25.26
N LYS A 819 25.14 38.50 25.78
CA LYS A 819 25.39 39.61 26.69
C LYS A 819 24.26 39.74 27.71
N MET A 820 24.56 40.35 28.84
CA MET A 820 23.55 40.73 29.82
C MET A 820 22.61 41.80 29.25
N GLN A 821 21.32 41.56 29.34
CA GLN A 821 20.26 42.49 28.91
C GLN A 821 19.00 42.31 29.76
N ASN A 822 18.06 43.26 29.68
CA ASN A 822 16.78 43.13 30.36
C ASN A 822 15.84 42.29 29.49
N VAL A 823 15.35 41.17 30.03
CA VAL A 823 14.33 40.33 29.40
C VAL A 823 12.97 40.66 29.99
N THR A 824 12.00 40.82 29.12
CA THR A 824 10.60 41.21 29.41
C THR A 824 9.60 40.20 28.86
N LEU A 825 9.98 39.41 27.86
CA LEU A 825 9.14 38.39 27.26
C LEU A 825 9.96 37.14 26.95
N VAL A 826 9.36 35.99 27.24
CA VAL A 826 9.86 34.67 26.85
C VAL A 826 8.70 33.84 26.32
N SER A 827 8.95 33.08 25.27
CA SER A 827 8.02 32.09 24.74
C SER A 827 8.70 30.95 24.01
N ALA A 828 7.98 29.86 23.84
CA ALA A 828 8.32 28.72 22.98
C ALA A 828 7.02 28.17 22.36
N ARG A 829 7.08 27.73 21.11
CA ARG A 829 5.94 27.17 20.38
C ARG A 829 5.97 25.64 20.40
N PHE A 830 4.80 25.02 20.49
CA PHE A 830 4.66 23.56 20.53
C PHE A 830 3.48 23.12 19.65
N LEU A 831 3.58 21.92 19.08
CA LEU A 831 2.55 21.31 18.25
C LEU A 831 1.91 20.11 18.98
N GLN A 832 0.60 19.93 18.81
CA GLN A 832 -0.12 18.70 19.08
C GLN A 832 -0.77 18.19 17.78
N ASP A 833 -0.51 16.92 17.49
CA ASP A 833 -1.24 16.09 16.53
C ASP A 833 -1.46 14.76 17.25
N SER A 834 -2.58 14.67 17.95
CA SER A 834 -2.86 13.54 18.84
C SER A 834 -3.10 12.23 18.10
N ARG A 835 -3.22 12.24 16.76
CA ARG A 835 -3.23 11.00 15.95
C ARG A 835 -1.79 10.53 15.67
N ALA A 836 -0.84 11.44 15.59
CA ALA A 836 0.58 11.17 15.36
C ALA A 836 1.41 10.95 16.65
N TRP A 837 0.77 10.70 17.80
CA TRP A 837 1.42 10.50 19.11
C TRP A 837 2.12 11.76 19.65
N ILE A 838 1.91 12.91 19.00
CA ILE A 838 2.48 14.21 19.38
C ILE A 838 1.49 14.90 20.31
N LEU A 839 1.84 15.01 21.60
CA LEU A 839 0.99 15.64 22.61
C LEU A 839 1.67 16.88 23.17
N MET A 840 0.85 17.89 23.46
CA MET A 840 1.30 19.14 24.06
C MET A 840 1.99 18.85 25.42
N PRO A 841 3.11 19.51 25.77
CA PRO A 841 3.73 19.33 27.09
C PRO A 841 2.73 19.65 28.20
N THR A 842 2.76 18.92 29.31
CA THR A 842 1.81 19.09 30.42
C THR A 842 1.91 20.47 31.07
N LYS A 843 3.12 21.04 31.08
CA LYS A 843 3.42 22.42 31.43
C LYS A 843 4.75 22.85 30.81
N VAL A 844 4.96 24.16 30.71
CA VAL A 844 6.22 24.79 30.29
C VAL A 844 6.71 25.74 31.37
N GLU A 845 8.01 25.66 31.70
CA GLU A 845 8.67 26.48 32.71
C GLU A 845 9.81 27.30 32.09
N PHE A 846 9.86 28.57 32.46
CA PHE A 846 10.88 29.53 32.02
C PHE A 846 11.69 30.02 33.21
N TYR A 847 13.02 30.01 33.06
CA TYR A 847 13.96 30.43 34.09
C TYR A 847 14.95 31.46 33.55
N THR A 848 15.39 32.38 34.41
CA THR A 848 16.42 33.39 34.11
C THR A 848 17.69 33.14 34.92
N SER A 849 18.85 33.43 34.33
CA SER A 849 20.16 33.38 35.00
C SER A 849 21.12 34.43 34.44
N GLU A 850 22.04 34.90 35.28
CA GLU A 850 23.14 35.80 34.91
C GLU A 850 24.44 35.03 34.58
N ASP A 851 24.59 33.81 35.11
CA ASP A 851 25.86 33.07 35.21
C ASP A 851 25.84 31.64 34.64
N ASN A 852 24.69 31.16 34.15
CA ASN A 852 24.44 29.79 33.66
C ASN A 852 24.57 28.69 34.74
N LEU A 853 24.58 29.06 36.02
CA LEU A 853 24.66 28.14 37.16
C LEU A 853 23.43 28.30 38.04
N ASN A 854 23.10 29.54 38.41
CA ASN A 854 22.01 29.89 39.29
C ASN A 854 20.79 30.32 38.47
N PHE A 855 19.86 29.39 38.24
CA PHE A 855 18.59 29.63 37.54
C PHE A 855 17.47 29.94 38.52
N LYS A 856 16.75 31.06 38.28
CA LYS A 856 15.55 31.44 39.03
C LYS A 856 14.33 31.21 38.15
N LEU A 857 13.30 30.53 38.69
CA LEU A 857 12.04 30.33 37.99
C LEU A 857 11.36 31.70 37.78
N ALA A 858 11.10 32.04 36.52
CA ALA A 858 10.39 33.27 36.15
C ALA A 858 8.89 33.02 35.99
N LYS A 859 8.50 31.88 35.39
CA LYS A 859 7.09 31.50 35.20
C LYS A 859 6.93 30.01 34.92
N THR A 860 5.87 29.42 35.46
CA THR A 860 5.25 28.16 34.97
C THR A 860 3.96 28.51 34.22
N ILE A 861 3.71 27.83 33.10
CA ILE A 861 2.48 27.89 32.31
C ILE A 861 1.99 26.46 32.13
N ASP A 862 0.87 26.11 32.74
CA ASP A 862 0.25 24.79 32.60
C ASP A 862 -0.51 24.68 31.28
N ASN A 863 -0.50 23.51 30.66
CA ASN A 863 -1.29 23.25 29.45
C ASN A 863 -2.77 23.07 29.80
N THR A 864 -3.65 23.59 28.93
CA THR A 864 -5.11 23.49 29.04
C THR A 864 -5.77 22.85 27.82
N LEU A 865 -4.99 22.51 26.78
CA LEU A 865 -5.49 21.78 25.61
C LEU A 865 -5.79 20.33 25.96
N ASP A 866 -6.98 19.85 25.60
CA ASP A 866 -7.34 18.44 25.73
C ASP A 866 -6.46 17.59 24.79
N ALA A 867 -5.79 16.59 25.35
CA ALA A 867 -4.99 15.62 24.59
C ALA A 867 -5.85 14.85 23.56
N LYS A 868 -7.17 14.72 23.79
CA LYS A 868 -8.12 14.10 22.86
C LYS A 868 -8.44 14.96 21.62
N ASN A 869 -8.01 16.22 21.55
CA ASN A 869 -8.23 17.03 20.36
C ASN A 869 -7.39 16.47 19.20
N THR A 870 -8.07 16.00 18.14
CA THR A 870 -7.51 15.37 16.94
C THR A 870 -7.25 16.34 15.77
N GLU A 871 -7.69 17.59 15.90
CA GLU A 871 -7.22 18.69 15.05
C GLU A 871 -5.77 19.01 15.40
N VAL A 872 -4.97 19.38 14.39
CA VAL A 872 -3.58 19.83 14.63
C VAL A 872 -3.62 21.21 15.28
N GLN A 873 -2.90 21.38 16.37
CA GLN A 873 -2.90 22.62 17.15
C GLN A 873 -1.46 23.10 17.36
N ILE A 874 -1.21 24.41 17.18
CA ILE A 874 0.07 25.04 17.50
C ILE A 874 -0.15 26.09 18.59
N ILE A 875 0.49 25.91 19.74
CA ILE A 875 0.36 26.80 20.90
C ILE A 875 1.70 27.45 21.23
N GLU A 876 1.70 28.78 21.30
CA GLU A 876 2.83 29.55 21.85
C GLU A 876 2.66 29.70 23.37
N PHE A 877 3.48 28.99 24.15
CA PHE A 877 3.55 29.16 25.61
C PHE A 877 4.28 30.47 25.91
N LYS A 878 3.52 31.55 26.02
CA LYS A 878 4.02 32.93 26.07
C LYS A 878 3.79 33.57 27.43
N THR A 879 4.80 34.26 27.97
CA THR A 879 4.62 35.11 29.15
C THR A 879 5.40 36.41 29.05
N VAL A 880 4.80 37.48 29.60
CA VAL A 880 5.53 38.69 29.98
C VAL A 880 6.07 38.46 31.40
N ILE A 881 7.29 38.93 31.66
CA ILE A 881 7.93 38.90 32.98
C ILE A 881 8.34 40.34 33.36
N PRO A 882 8.45 40.67 34.66
CA PRO A 882 9.07 41.93 35.08
C PRO A 882 10.46 42.05 34.46
N ALA A 883 10.86 43.25 34.03
CA ALA A 883 12.13 43.47 33.32
C ALA A 883 13.32 42.94 34.13
N THR A 884 13.79 41.75 33.76
CA THR A 884 14.74 40.95 34.54
C THR A 884 16.08 40.95 33.81
N LYS A 885 17.12 41.42 34.49
CA LYS A 885 18.46 41.42 33.93
C LYS A 885 18.97 39.97 33.87
N ALA A 886 19.25 39.46 32.68
CA ALA A 886 19.66 38.09 32.45
C ALA A 886 20.62 37.99 31.24
N ARG A 887 21.36 36.89 31.20
CA ARG A 887 22.12 36.44 30.02
C ARG A 887 21.67 35.08 29.54
N PHE A 888 21.21 34.20 30.43
CA PHE A 888 20.80 32.85 30.09
C PHE A 888 19.31 32.66 30.40
N ILE A 889 18.57 32.12 29.43
CA ILE A 889 17.16 31.73 29.60
C ILE A 889 17.10 30.21 29.45
N LYS A 890 16.57 29.52 30.46
CA LYS A 890 16.28 28.08 30.38
C LYS A 890 14.78 27.87 30.17
N ILE A 891 14.46 26.97 29.25
CA ILE A 891 13.11 26.56 28.91
C ILE A 891 13.00 25.07 29.22
N LYS A 892 11.94 24.66 29.92
CA LYS A 892 11.65 23.25 30.20
C LYS A 892 10.20 22.90 29.87
N GLY A 893 9.99 21.94 28.97
CA GLY A 893 8.68 21.39 28.62
C GLY A 893 8.53 19.97 29.18
N TYR A 894 7.47 19.72 29.94
CA TYR A 894 7.27 18.45 30.63
C TYR A 894 6.48 17.46 29.76
N ASN A 895 7.01 16.26 29.54
CA ASN A 895 6.39 15.28 28.63
C ASN A 895 5.05 14.76 29.18
N TYR A 896 4.15 14.36 28.28
CA TYR A 896 2.88 13.72 28.64
C TYR A 896 3.09 12.31 29.25
N GLY A 897 4.18 11.64 28.89
CA GLY A 897 4.56 10.32 29.37
C GLY A 897 4.06 9.22 28.42
N LYS A 898 3.40 8.20 28.98
CA LYS A 898 2.78 7.14 28.19
C LYS A 898 1.45 7.61 27.60
N LEU A 899 1.16 7.16 26.39
CA LEU A 899 -0.10 7.44 25.70
C LEU A 899 -1.27 6.77 26.45
N PRO A 900 -2.38 7.50 26.66
CA PRO A 900 -3.50 7.06 27.49
C PRO A 900 -4.42 6.04 26.78
N GLU A 901 -5.27 5.35 27.53
CA GLU A 901 -6.11 4.22 27.06
C GLU A 901 -7.04 4.56 25.88
N TRP A 902 -7.44 5.82 25.71
CA TRP A 902 -8.28 6.26 24.59
C TRP A 902 -7.51 6.44 23.27
N HIS A 903 -6.17 6.48 23.32
CA HIS A 903 -5.33 6.76 22.16
C HIS A 903 -4.94 5.46 21.43
N GLN A 904 -4.97 5.47 20.10
CA GLN A 904 -4.71 4.28 19.26
C GLN A 904 -3.37 3.57 19.57
N GLY A 905 -2.32 4.34 19.88
CA GLY A 905 -1.02 3.84 20.36
C GLY A 905 -0.91 3.70 21.88
N PHE A 906 -1.95 3.26 22.58
CA PHE A 906 -1.98 3.14 24.05
C PHE A 906 -0.73 2.44 24.62
N GLY A 907 -0.15 3.00 25.68
CA GLY A 907 1.06 2.48 26.32
C GLY A 907 2.37 2.83 25.61
N GLY A 908 2.31 3.33 24.36
CA GLY A 908 3.44 3.93 23.65
C GLY A 908 3.92 5.24 24.30
N GLU A 909 5.03 5.81 23.80
CA GLU A 909 5.63 7.03 24.35
C GLU A 909 5.26 8.25 23.52
N ALA A 910 4.76 9.30 24.19
CA ALA A 910 4.37 10.55 23.56
C ALA A 910 5.59 11.38 23.12
N PHE A 911 5.43 12.07 22.00
CA PHE A 911 6.35 13.09 21.53
C PHE A 911 5.96 14.48 22.07
N ILE A 912 6.97 15.27 22.47
CA ILE A 912 6.91 16.74 22.45
C ILE A 912 7.46 17.19 21.09
N PHE A 913 6.72 18.03 20.36
CA PHE A 913 7.26 18.79 19.23
C PHE A 913 7.35 20.28 19.64
N ILE A 914 8.52 20.87 19.47
CA ILE A 914 8.82 22.28 19.80
C ILE A 914 9.45 22.98 18.59
N ASP A 915 9.10 24.25 18.40
CA ASP A 915 9.80 25.19 17.52
C ASP A 915 9.94 26.58 18.17
N GLU A 916 10.81 27.40 17.59
CA GLU A 916 11.02 28.84 17.85
C GLU A 916 10.81 29.38 19.29
N ILE A 917 11.93 29.51 20.00
CA ILE A 917 12.06 30.18 21.29
C ILE A 917 12.27 31.69 21.07
N THR A 918 11.27 32.49 21.40
CA THR A 918 11.34 33.97 21.29
C THR A 918 11.66 34.62 22.64
N ILE A 919 12.63 35.54 22.64
CA ILE A 919 13.05 36.30 23.83
C ILE A 919 13.14 37.78 23.46
N LYS A 920 12.58 38.68 24.28
CA LYS A 920 12.63 40.16 24.09
C LYS A 920 12.92 40.91 25.37
#